data_AF-A0A8S3QP62-F1
#
_entry.id   AF-A0A8S3QP62-F1
#
_cell.length_a   1.000
_cell.length_b   1.000
_cell.length_c   1.000
_cell.angle_alpha   90.00
_cell.angle_beta   90.00
_cell.angle_gamma   90.00
#
_symmetry.space_group_name_H-M   'P 1'
#
loop_
_entity.id
_entity.type
_entity.pdbx_description
1 polymer ?
#
loop_
_entity_poly.entity_id
_entity_poly.type
_entity_poly.pdbx_seq_one_letter_code
_entity_poly.pdbx_strand_id
1 'polypeptide(L)'
;MLRFGLVILPFLLFALLLPTSKADEQRINYGVIFKNQPNIDFATDYWTHIYEIPMYLNLQHKLVTKCPKAAGRQCQSYNKIVSQVNYMKEYMNAQVQGTKSLIDKLVPKLNMTLIGKSKRAILPFVGTIASGLFGLVTQSSMRKIVSHINTLTSENNKISNALKQYGGSLASFVSQTEKRLDNAMQGIERNYQALSFLNTLIQRDYQNLEDHYTDYFQILTDQTQDTNTLQNYIMDLKTAIVNLVEGKLSPLLLTPKVIQQTVLDIQNILNANYTGYKILSSNSHYYYNYANFIVLQNNTKLYLAVQFPLTTHGKLFEVYKITSFPVPITTNTSHATQLFDLPKYMLITHDRKFFTTLTFEQMSMCKGITPKHCNFNPLFESSNTTDCAFHIFNNDKQKIKHFCDFKFLPNSILPHIEQISDDSVLVYQYDNLFLRCNDKNITVTGCSFCIFKIPCHCILISKISHFATKLSICENGTQDFTKLHPVNLAILQHFFDDTKIGNILASTTFTDPVSISLPNFTIYKNKMNHIFAKDEKYHLNLKKLVTRVKKQNTIYSTLADSMVDGQIDLNFDKWPTTNDILSLVAIIITSLNTLVLIWLFYKFKIIAAAIAIYQPVQTSATTLPNFKFEPAITQAPNTWINVLNSNITWDHAVFTLAFISFVMTIILLIKSFKRTNMNTKLCLEITTGFNCVCIPIFSMPLCPTYWDVQYPTIIDNLTVVNYLRPKLHISYPNFTVRNKNTSQSIQIPEIIDLNIFQACALRTILKHPFSVYILLLHHNIKCPIDNVNILATNTDNPDQANNRKNTVYNSTLY
;
A
#
# COMPACT_ATOMS: atom_id res chain seq x y z
N MET A 1 -28.61 24.02 39.18
CA MET A 1 -28.30 23.29 37.91
C MET A 1 -26.95 23.68 37.30
N LEU A 2 -26.52 24.94 37.22
CA LEU A 2 -25.22 25.30 36.61
C LEU A 2 -23.96 24.72 37.30
N ARG A 3 -23.97 24.48 38.63
CA ARG A 3 -22.81 23.89 39.34
C ARG A 3 -22.63 22.38 39.10
N PHE A 4 -23.68 21.66 38.69
CA PHE A 4 -23.57 20.23 38.34
C PHE A 4 -22.98 20.02 36.94
N GLY A 5 -23.22 20.95 36.00
CA GLY A 5 -22.66 20.87 34.64
C GLY A 5 -21.13 21.04 34.60
N LEU A 6 -20.54 21.81 35.52
CA LEU A 6 -19.10 22.09 35.56
C LEU A 6 -18.25 20.90 36.05
N VAL A 7 -18.85 19.95 36.78
CA VAL A 7 -18.17 18.72 37.24
C VAL A 7 -18.30 17.58 36.23
N ILE A 8 -19.40 17.53 35.48
CA ILE A 8 -19.67 16.47 34.50
C ILE A 8 -18.88 16.70 33.19
N LEU A 9 -18.66 17.95 32.80
CA LEU A 9 -17.95 18.29 31.55
C LEU A 9 -16.51 17.73 31.47
N PRO A 10 -15.64 17.86 32.50
CA PRO A 10 -14.31 17.26 32.45
C PRO A 10 -14.34 15.73 32.49
N PHE A 11 -15.34 15.12 33.15
CA PHE A 11 -15.52 13.66 33.14
C PHE A 11 -15.97 13.14 31.77
N LEU A 12 -16.87 13.84 31.07
CA LEU A 12 -17.25 13.53 29.69
C LEU A 12 -16.08 13.73 28.71
N LEU A 13 -15.28 14.79 28.90
CA LEU A 13 -14.07 15.01 28.09
C LEU A 13 -13.01 13.94 28.34
N PHE A 14 -12.84 13.49 29.58
CA PHE A 14 -11.90 12.42 29.93
C PHE A 14 -12.37 11.05 29.41
N ALA A 15 -13.68 10.77 29.47
CA ALA A 15 -14.26 9.55 28.90
C ALA A 15 -14.12 9.49 27.36
N LEU A 16 -14.19 10.64 26.67
CA LEU A 16 -13.93 10.74 25.23
C LEU A 16 -12.44 10.60 24.86
N LEU A 17 -11.52 10.78 25.82
CA LEU A 17 -10.07 10.67 25.62
C LEU A 17 -9.52 9.28 25.95
N LEU A 18 -10.33 8.37 26.50
CA LEU A 18 -9.91 6.98 26.67
C LEU A 18 -9.70 6.37 25.28
N PRO A 19 -8.47 5.90 24.96
CA PRO A 19 -8.19 5.31 23.66
C PRO A 19 -9.04 4.05 23.53
N THR A 20 -10.07 4.10 22.70
CA THR A 20 -10.83 2.91 22.34
C THR A 20 -9.87 1.98 21.62
N SER A 21 -9.58 0.82 22.22
CA SER A 21 -8.78 -0.20 21.54
C SER A 21 -9.53 -0.57 20.27
N LYS A 22 -8.94 -0.28 19.12
CA LYS A 22 -9.56 -0.57 17.83
C LYS A 22 -9.82 -2.08 17.75
N ALA A 23 -11.02 -2.46 17.36
CA ALA A 23 -11.44 -3.86 17.38
C ALA A 23 -10.64 -4.72 16.38
N ASP A 24 -10.52 -6.01 16.71
CA ASP A 24 -9.99 -7.02 15.79
C ASP A 24 -10.85 -7.10 14.51
N GLU A 25 -10.20 -7.22 13.36
CA GLU A 25 -10.89 -7.33 12.08
C GLU A 25 -11.05 -8.82 11.75
N GLN A 26 -12.26 -9.34 11.98
CA GLN A 26 -12.57 -10.75 11.78
C GLN A 26 -13.00 -11.00 10.32
N ARG A 27 -12.36 -11.97 9.65
CA ARG A 27 -12.67 -12.41 8.26
C ARG A 27 -12.90 -13.92 8.27
N ILE A 28 -13.71 -14.38 9.23
CA ILE A 28 -13.88 -15.79 9.62
C ILE A 28 -14.38 -16.65 8.47
N ASN A 29 -15.18 -16.09 7.56
CA ASN A 29 -15.70 -16.86 6.43
C ASN A 29 -14.62 -17.26 5.41
N TYR A 30 -13.44 -16.65 5.47
CA TYR A 30 -12.23 -17.08 4.73
C TYR A 30 -11.19 -17.76 5.62
N GLY A 31 -11.48 -17.93 6.91
CA GLY A 31 -10.55 -18.53 7.87
C GLY A 31 -9.38 -17.62 8.21
N VAL A 32 -9.60 -16.31 8.31
CA VAL A 32 -8.56 -15.32 8.63
C VAL A 32 -9.03 -14.36 9.72
N ILE A 33 -8.16 -14.06 10.68
CA ILE A 33 -8.36 -13.01 11.69
C ILE A 33 -7.17 -12.06 11.66
N PHE A 34 -7.47 -10.77 11.71
CA PHE A 34 -6.50 -9.69 11.86
C PHE A 34 -6.58 -9.17 13.29
N LYS A 35 -5.73 -9.73 14.16
CA LYS A 35 -5.67 -9.33 15.58
C LYS A 35 -4.91 -8.02 15.68
N ASN A 36 -5.56 -6.98 16.20
CA ASN A 36 -4.94 -5.69 16.38
C ASN A 36 -3.76 -5.79 17.34
N GLN A 37 -2.68 -5.07 17.06
CA GLN A 37 -1.46 -4.99 17.85
C GLN A 37 -1.17 -3.52 18.19
N PRO A 38 -0.34 -3.23 19.20
CA PRO A 38 0.13 -1.87 19.47
C PRO A 38 0.59 -1.18 18.19
N ASN A 39 0.08 0.03 17.95
CA ASN A 39 0.47 0.84 16.80
C ASN A 39 1.98 1.04 16.78
N ILE A 40 2.56 1.15 15.59
CA ILE A 40 3.99 1.34 15.42
C ILE A 40 4.31 2.62 14.65
N ASP A 41 5.54 3.08 14.79
CA ASP A 41 6.14 4.13 13.97
C ASP A 41 7.57 3.76 13.61
N PHE A 42 8.07 4.35 12.53
CA PHE A 42 9.35 4.03 11.92
C PHE A 42 10.32 5.19 12.04
N ALA A 43 11.54 4.89 12.50
CA ALA A 43 12.65 5.82 12.41
C ALA A 43 13.11 5.88 10.94
N THR A 44 12.89 7.02 10.32
CA THR A 44 13.36 7.34 8.96
C THR A 44 14.78 7.89 8.95
N ASP A 45 15.17 8.58 10.03
CA ASP A 45 16.50 9.16 10.21
C ASP A 45 16.82 9.34 11.71
N TYR A 46 17.98 9.89 12.04
CA TYR A 46 18.43 10.13 13.41
C TYR A 46 19.08 11.51 13.56
N TRP A 47 18.66 12.24 14.58
CA TRP A 47 19.41 13.40 15.08
C TRP A 47 20.44 12.93 16.11
N THR A 48 21.72 13.16 15.85
CA THR A 48 22.78 12.86 16.84
C THR A 48 23.08 14.11 17.65
N HIS A 49 22.77 14.08 18.95
CA HIS A 49 23.09 15.16 19.88
C HIS A 49 24.28 14.77 20.76
N ILE A 50 25.26 15.66 20.91
CA ILE A 50 26.48 15.41 21.68
C ILE A 50 26.43 16.22 22.96
N TYR A 51 26.43 15.51 24.09
CA TYR A 51 26.58 16.10 25.42
C TYR A 51 28.05 16.14 25.81
N GLU A 52 28.50 17.29 26.29
CA GLU A 52 29.81 17.46 26.90
C GLU A 52 29.67 17.41 28.41
N ILE A 53 30.25 16.39 29.05
CA ILE A 53 30.20 16.20 30.49
C ILE A 53 31.61 16.48 31.05
N PRO A 54 31.79 17.58 31.78
CA PRO A 54 33.08 17.91 32.37
C PRO A 54 33.42 16.94 33.51
N MET A 55 34.62 16.38 33.48
CA MET A 55 35.20 15.56 34.56
C MET A 55 36.22 16.39 35.33
N TYR A 56 35.77 17.45 36.01
CA TYR A 56 36.64 18.24 36.89
C TYR A 56 36.55 17.69 38.32
N LEU A 57 37.52 16.85 38.68
CA LEU A 57 37.70 16.37 40.05
C LEU A 57 39.08 16.82 40.52
N ASN A 58 39.21 18.10 40.91
CA ASN A 58 40.49 18.64 41.36
C ASN A 58 40.43 19.09 42.83
N LEU A 59 40.92 18.24 43.72
CA LEU A 59 41.07 18.50 45.16
C LEU A 59 42.54 18.87 45.47
N GLN A 60 43.01 20.04 45.04
CA GLN A 60 44.46 20.38 45.11
C GLN A 60 44.89 21.24 46.32
N HIS A 61 44.01 21.58 47.26
CA HIS A 61 44.41 22.39 48.42
C HIS A 61 44.70 21.55 49.67
N LYS A 62 45.99 21.24 49.91
CA LYS A 62 46.47 20.80 51.23
C LYS A 62 46.40 21.98 52.18
N LEU A 63 45.70 21.80 53.31
CA LEU A 63 45.75 22.77 54.39
C LEU A 63 47.09 22.59 55.10
N VAL A 64 47.96 23.59 54.95
CA VAL A 64 49.28 23.62 55.60
C VAL A 64 49.15 24.42 56.90
N THR A 65 49.32 23.75 58.03
CA THR A 65 49.41 24.44 59.33
C THR A 65 50.83 24.95 59.56
N LYS A 66 50.98 26.27 59.66
CA LYS A 66 52.16 26.90 60.26
C LYS A 66 51.89 27.14 61.74
N CYS A 67 51.97 26.08 62.55
CA CYS A 67 51.83 26.19 64.00
C CYS A 67 53.23 26.23 64.63
N PRO A 68 53.68 27.33 65.26
CA PRO A 68 54.99 27.41 65.90
C PRO A 68 55.08 26.39 67.05
N LYS A 69 56.22 25.72 67.22
CA LYS A 69 56.45 24.72 68.29
C LYS A 69 56.23 25.24 69.72
N ALA A 70 56.16 26.56 69.90
CA ALA A 70 55.93 27.23 71.18
C ALA A 70 54.45 27.53 71.51
N ALA A 71 53.52 27.28 70.57
CA ALA A 71 52.09 27.48 70.83
C ALA A 71 51.51 26.28 71.62
N GLY A 72 50.87 26.54 72.77
CA GLY A 72 50.46 25.54 73.75
C GLY A 72 49.43 24.48 73.30
N ARG A 73 48.77 23.81 74.26
CA ARG A 73 47.83 22.68 74.03
C ARG A 73 46.75 22.94 72.95
N GLN A 74 46.32 24.20 72.78
CA GLN A 74 45.35 24.60 71.75
C GLN A 74 45.86 24.36 70.31
N CYS A 75 47.15 24.61 70.04
CA CYS A 75 47.77 24.35 68.74
C CYS A 75 47.88 22.84 68.45
N GLN A 76 48.05 21.99 69.47
CA GLN A 76 48.02 20.53 69.31
C GLN A 76 46.62 20.03 68.94
N SER A 77 45.56 20.56 69.56
CA SER A 77 44.18 20.22 69.20
C SER A 77 43.85 20.65 67.76
N TYR A 78 44.26 21.85 67.37
CA TYR A 78 44.10 22.33 65.99
C TYR A 78 44.84 21.45 64.97
N ASN A 79 46.08 21.05 65.27
CA ASN A 79 46.84 20.14 64.41
C ASN A 79 46.16 18.78 64.24
N LYS A 80 45.50 18.24 65.29
CA LYS A 80 44.72 17.00 65.17
C LYS A 80 43.50 17.17 64.25
N ILE A 81 42.83 18.32 64.32
CA ILE A 81 41.70 18.63 63.43
C ILE A 81 42.18 18.75 61.98
N VAL A 82 43.25 19.49 61.75
CA VAL A 82 43.83 19.64 60.40
C VAL A 82 44.36 18.31 59.86
N SER A 83 44.94 17.44 60.70
CA SER A 83 45.38 16.12 60.25
C SER A 83 44.19 15.23 59.86
N GLN A 84 43.06 15.30 60.57
CA GLN A 84 41.82 14.61 60.20
C GLN A 84 41.24 15.13 58.88
N VAL A 85 41.19 16.45 58.70
CA VAL A 85 40.76 17.06 57.44
C VAL A 85 41.65 16.65 56.27
N ASN A 86 42.97 16.65 56.46
CA ASN A 86 43.91 16.22 55.43
C ASN A 86 43.77 14.72 55.12
N TYR A 87 43.52 13.87 56.13
CA TYR A 87 43.24 12.45 55.92
C TYR A 87 41.97 12.24 55.08
N MET A 88 40.87 12.94 55.39
CA MET A 88 39.64 12.88 54.59
C MET A 88 39.89 13.31 53.14
N LYS A 89 40.66 14.39 52.93
CA LYS A 89 41.05 14.85 51.59
C LYS A 89 41.88 13.83 50.83
N GLU A 90 42.86 13.19 51.48
CA GLU A 90 43.69 12.15 50.86
C GLU A 90 42.87 10.92 50.48
N TYR A 91 41.96 10.47 51.35
CA TYR A 91 41.01 9.40 51.06
C TYR A 91 40.12 9.74 49.86
N MET A 92 39.56 10.94 49.83
CA MET A 92 38.72 11.39 48.71
C MET A 92 39.49 11.50 47.40
N ASN A 93 40.72 12.00 47.45
CA ASN A 93 41.57 12.03 46.26
C ASN A 93 41.88 10.61 45.75
N ALA A 94 42.09 9.64 46.64
CA ALA A 94 42.24 8.24 46.25
C ALA A 94 40.98 7.68 45.55
N GLN A 95 39.77 8.00 46.04
CA GLN A 95 38.50 7.61 45.38
C GLN A 95 38.32 8.28 44.01
N VAL A 96 38.69 9.55 43.89
CA VAL A 96 38.71 10.28 42.61
C VAL A 96 39.66 9.62 41.62
N GLN A 97 40.91 9.34 42.01
CA GLN A 97 41.89 8.71 41.13
C GLN A 97 41.47 7.28 40.75
N GLY A 98 40.87 6.54 41.69
CA GLY A 98 40.31 5.21 41.43
C GLY A 98 39.20 5.26 40.38
N THR A 99 38.27 6.22 40.49
CA THR A 99 37.18 6.40 39.53
C THR A 99 37.69 6.88 38.17
N LYS A 100 38.66 7.80 38.14
CA LYS A 100 39.32 8.23 36.91
C LYS A 100 40.01 7.07 36.20
N SER A 101 40.74 6.23 36.93
CA SER A 101 41.39 5.02 36.40
C SER A 101 40.37 4.03 35.85
N LEU A 102 39.21 3.90 36.51
CA LEU A 102 38.11 3.08 36.00
C LEU A 102 37.55 3.62 34.68
N ILE A 103 37.27 4.92 34.60
CA ILE A 103 36.78 5.57 33.37
C ILE A 103 37.80 5.39 32.24
N ASP A 104 39.09 5.65 32.51
CA ASP A 104 40.18 5.50 31.54
C ASP A 104 40.32 4.07 31.00
N LYS A 105 39.92 3.06 31.78
CA LYS A 105 39.94 1.64 31.38
C LYS A 105 38.70 1.23 30.61
N LEU A 106 37.53 1.75 31.00
CA LEU A 106 36.24 1.33 30.44
C LEU A 106 35.80 2.15 29.23
N VAL A 107 36.21 3.42 29.14
CA VAL A 107 35.78 4.36 28.10
C VAL A 107 36.92 4.59 27.10
N PRO A 108 36.67 4.52 25.78
CA PRO A 108 37.70 4.73 24.78
C PRO A 108 38.21 6.18 24.77
N LYS A 109 39.55 6.34 24.73
CA LYS A 109 40.20 7.65 24.59
C LYS A 109 40.28 8.09 23.14
N LEU A 110 39.93 9.34 22.88
CA LEU A 110 39.96 9.96 21.56
C LEU A 110 41.37 10.52 21.27
N ASN A 111 42.18 9.77 20.54
CA ASN A 111 43.52 10.22 20.13
C ASN A 111 43.42 11.19 18.93
N MET A 112 43.38 12.50 19.20
CA MET A 112 43.28 13.55 18.18
C MET A 112 44.50 13.64 17.23
N THR A 113 45.63 13.01 17.56
CA THR A 113 46.89 13.10 16.80
C THR A 113 46.90 12.31 15.48
N LEU A 114 45.97 11.37 15.27
CA LEU A 114 46.01 10.43 14.13
C LEU A 114 45.27 10.88 12.87
N ILE A 115 44.54 11.99 12.90
CA ILE A 115 43.62 12.37 11.79
C ILE A 115 44.17 13.52 10.93
N GLY A 116 45.19 14.24 11.41
CA GLY A 116 45.84 15.33 10.66
C GLY A 116 46.84 14.86 9.57
N LYS A 117 47.23 13.59 9.56
CA LYS A 117 48.15 13.03 8.56
C LYS A 117 47.82 11.57 8.24
N SER A 118 47.05 11.31 7.17
CA SER A 118 47.49 10.46 6.06
C SER A 118 46.40 10.31 4.99
N LYS A 119 46.83 10.38 3.72
CA LYS A 119 46.04 9.95 2.55
C LYS A 119 46.04 8.44 2.33
N ARG A 120 46.73 7.63 3.14
CA ARG A 120 46.86 6.16 2.93
C ARG A 120 47.22 5.44 4.22
N ALA A 121 46.24 5.21 5.09
CA ALA A 121 46.23 4.11 6.06
C ALA A 121 44.81 4.00 6.65
N ILE A 122 44.07 2.99 6.20
CA ILE A 122 42.79 2.58 6.77
C ILE A 122 43.11 2.02 8.16
N LEU A 123 42.77 2.77 9.21
CA LEU A 123 43.15 2.51 10.61
C LEU A 123 42.73 1.10 11.11
N PRO A 124 43.64 0.32 11.72
CA PRO A 124 43.37 -1.03 12.24
C PRO A 124 42.57 -1.10 13.56
N PHE A 125 42.14 0.03 14.13
CA PHE A 125 41.39 0.05 15.41
C PHE A 125 39.92 -0.40 15.29
N VAL A 126 39.39 -0.45 14.06
CA VAL A 126 37.94 -0.61 13.82
C VAL A 126 37.50 -2.08 13.76
N GLY A 127 38.44 -3.03 13.71
CA GLY A 127 38.13 -4.43 13.41
C GLY A 127 37.73 -5.33 14.60
N THR A 128 38.24 -5.08 15.81
CA THR A 128 38.17 -6.07 16.91
C THR A 128 37.44 -5.60 18.17
N ILE A 129 37.19 -4.29 18.34
CA ILE A 129 36.52 -3.74 19.55
C ILE A 129 35.10 -3.21 19.23
N ALA A 130 34.76 -3.06 17.94
CA ALA A 130 33.58 -2.29 17.51
C ALA A 130 32.23 -3.02 17.53
N SER A 131 32.17 -4.37 17.63
CA SER A 131 30.89 -5.09 17.61
C SER A 131 30.28 -5.32 19.00
N GLY A 132 31.10 -5.50 20.04
CA GLY A 132 30.63 -5.85 21.38
C GLY A 132 30.23 -4.65 22.26
N LEU A 133 30.88 -3.50 22.08
CA LEU A 133 30.69 -2.30 22.93
C LEU A 133 29.88 -1.18 22.26
N PHE A 134 29.68 -1.24 20.93
CA PHE A 134 29.15 -0.12 20.15
C PHE A 134 27.97 -0.49 19.26
N GLY A 135 27.14 -1.46 19.69
CA GLY A 135 25.90 -1.91 19.05
C GLY A 135 25.58 -1.24 17.70
N LEU A 136 25.88 -1.92 16.59
CA LEU A 136 25.47 -1.59 15.23
C LEU A 136 25.76 -0.15 14.72
N VAL A 137 26.71 0.60 15.29
CA VAL A 137 27.10 1.90 14.73
C VAL A 137 27.96 1.70 13.47
N THR A 138 27.47 2.20 12.32
CA THR A 138 28.21 2.15 11.06
C THR A 138 29.47 3.01 11.09
N GLN A 139 30.55 2.54 10.44
CA GLN A 139 31.84 3.25 10.40
C GLN A 139 31.74 4.69 9.86
N SER A 140 30.75 4.97 9.00
CA SER A 140 30.47 6.31 8.48
C SER A 140 30.00 7.28 9.56
N SER A 141 29.17 6.82 10.50
CA SER A 141 28.65 7.64 11.59
C SER A 141 29.74 8.02 12.58
N MET A 142 30.66 7.11 12.86
CA MET A 142 31.82 7.38 13.72
C MET A 142 32.70 8.51 13.15
N ARG A 143 32.96 8.53 11.84
CA ARG A 143 33.75 9.61 11.20
C ARG A 143 33.07 10.97 11.33
N LYS A 144 31.74 11.04 11.16
CA LYS A 144 30.97 12.28 11.34
C LYS A 144 31.09 12.81 12.77
N ILE A 145 30.92 11.93 13.77
CA ILE A 145 31.02 12.28 15.19
C ILE A 145 32.41 12.81 15.53
N VAL A 146 33.46 12.10 15.14
CA VAL A 146 34.85 12.52 15.40
C VAL A 146 35.16 13.86 14.73
N SER A 147 34.70 14.07 13.49
CA SER A 147 34.88 15.37 12.81
C SER A 147 34.18 16.51 13.55
N HIS A 148 32.95 16.28 14.04
CA HIS A 148 32.18 17.29 14.75
C HIS A 148 32.79 17.61 16.13
N ILE A 149 33.26 16.61 16.87
CA ILE A 149 34.00 16.80 18.13
C ILE A 149 35.28 17.62 17.89
N ASN A 150 35.98 17.40 16.78
CA ASN A 150 37.17 18.18 16.44
C ASN A 150 36.82 19.64 16.13
N THR A 151 35.75 19.91 15.37
CA THR A 151 35.25 21.27 15.12
C THR A 151 34.89 21.97 16.43
N LEU A 152 34.09 21.33 17.29
CA LEU A 152 33.72 21.85 18.62
C LEU A 152 34.94 22.12 19.50
N THR A 153 35.92 21.22 19.52
CA THR A 153 37.15 21.39 20.31
C THR A 153 37.98 22.57 19.78
N SER A 154 38.02 22.77 18.46
CA SER A 154 38.75 23.89 17.83
C SER A 154 38.07 25.25 18.03
N GLU A 155 36.74 25.29 18.10
CA GLU A 155 35.95 26.52 18.32
C GLU A 155 35.88 26.89 19.81
N ASN A 156 35.72 25.92 20.73
CA ASN A 156 35.73 26.18 22.18
C ASN A 156 37.09 26.69 22.69
N ASN A 157 38.21 26.29 22.06
CA ASN A 157 39.52 26.85 22.38
C ASN A 157 39.64 28.35 22.03
N LYS A 158 38.82 28.86 21.09
CA LYS A 158 38.76 30.30 20.76
C LYS A 158 37.95 31.11 21.78
N ILE A 159 36.94 30.50 22.42
CA ILE A 159 36.11 31.15 23.44
C ILE A 159 36.77 31.08 24.83
N SER A 160 37.48 29.99 25.17
CA SER A 160 38.23 29.88 26.43
C SER A 160 39.38 30.90 26.55
N ASN A 161 39.96 31.33 25.42
CA ASN A 161 40.95 32.40 25.40
C ASN A 161 40.34 33.81 25.54
N ALA A 162 39.02 33.98 25.31
CA ALA A 162 38.32 35.24 25.56
C ALA A 162 37.82 35.36 27.02
N LEU A 163 37.60 34.23 27.72
CA LEU A 163 37.15 34.19 29.12
C LEU A 163 38.29 34.23 30.16
N LYS A 164 39.56 34.18 29.73
CA LYS A 164 40.74 34.35 30.61
C LYS A 164 41.02 35.82 30.99
N GLN A 165 40.19 36.77 30.58
CA GLN A 165 40.43 38.21 30.79
C GLN A 165 39.65 38.83 31.97
N TYR A 166 38.95 38.05 32.79
CA TYR A 166 38.35 38.53 34.05
C TYR A 166 38.61 37.55 35.19
N GLY A 167 39.63 37.85 36.00
CA GLY A 167 39.99 37.05 37.17
C GLY A 167 41.19 37.59 37.93
N GLY A 168 41.26 38.92 38.10
CA GLY A 168 42.40 39.59 38.72
C GLY A 168 41.98 40.67 39.70
N SER A 169 41.49 40.28 40.88
CA SER A 169 41.60 41.06 42.12
C SER A 169 40.87 40.38 43.28
N LEU A 170 41.60 39.81 44.24
CA LEU A 170 41.28 39.88 45.68
C LEU A 170 42.40 39.23 46.53
N ALA A 171 43.35 40.06 46.99
CA ALA A 171 43.96 40.01 48.34
C ALA A 171 45.12 41.03 48.46
N SER A 172 44.99 42.03 49.35
CA SER A 172 46.15 42.66 50.01
C SER A 172 45.77 43.35 51.34
N PHE A 173 46.01 42.62 52.43
CA PHE A 173 46.65 42.92 53.74
C PHE A 173 46.49 44.24 54.55
N VAL A 174 46.71 44.06 55.87
CA VAL A 174 46.41 44.82 57.11
C VAL A 174 47.53 45.77 57.61
N SER A 175 47.21 46.86 58.36
CA SER A 175 47.82 47.34 59.65
C SER A 175 47.04 48.59 60.17
N GLN A 176 47.02 49.08 61.43
CA GLN A 176 47.98 49.15 62.54
C GLN A 176 47.27 49.51 63.87
N THR A 177 47.87 49.15 65.01
CA THR A 177 47.44 49.42 66.40
C THR A 177 48.13 50.68 66.98
N GLU A 178 47.49 51.39 67.93
CA GLU A 178 48.16 52.46 68.69
C GLU A 178 47.94 52.39 70.22
N LYS A 179 48.81 53.11 70.94
CA LYS A 179 49.33 52.88 72.29
C LYS A 179 48.75 53.82 73.37
N ARG A 180 48.79 53.32 74.62
CA ARG A 180 48.91 54.03 75.92
C ARG A 180 47.69 54.80 76.44
N LEU A 181 47.18 54.37 77.59
CA LEU A 181 47.02 55.27 78.73
C LEU A 181 47.27 54.51 80.04
N ASP A 182 48.53 54.53 80.41
CA ASP A 182 49.06 54.08 81.69
C ASP A 182 48.52 54.92 82.86
N ASN A 183 48.43 54.27 84.03
CA ASN A 183 48.70 54.86 85.35
C ASN A 183 47.73 55.90 85.94
N ALA A 184 46.58 55.44 86.44
CA ALA A 184 45.85 56.01 87.58
C ALA A 184 44.63 55.08 87.82
N MET A 185 44.49 54.23 88.83
CA MET A 185 44.46 54.51 90.26
C MET A 185 44.61 53.17 91.01
N GLN A 186 45.86 52.79 91.21
CA GLN A 186 46.24 51.75 92.14
C GLN A 186 45.85 52.16 93.57
N GLY A 187 45.10 51.34 94.31
CA GLY A 187 44.97 51.54 95.76
C GLY A 187 44.10 50.54 96.50
N ILE A 188 42.78 50.59 96.29
CA ILE A 188 41.81 49.91 97.17
C ILE A 188 41.00 48.83 96.41
N GLU A 189 41.08 48.80 95.09
CA GLU A 189 40.40 47.85 94.19
C GLU A 189 41.08 46.46 94.06
N ARG A 190 42.29 46.29 94.60
CA ARG A 190 43.21 45.21 94.21
C ARG A 190 42.81 43.78 94.60
N ASN A 191 41.91 43.56 95.56
CA ASN A 191 41.43 42.20 95.89
C ASN A 191 40.08 41.86 95.23
N TYR A 192 39.19 42.83 95.04
CA TYR A 192 37.92 42.62 94.35
C TYR A 192 38.12 42.57 92.83
N GLN A 193 39.01 43.42 92.28
CA GLN A 193 39.41 43.36 90.89
C GLN A 193 40.21 42.10 90.57
N ALA A 194 41.05 41.54 91.45
CA ALA A 194 41.76 40.29 91.12
C ALA A 194 40.79 39.12 90.88
N LEU A 195 39.71 39.05 91.66
CA LEU A 195 38.64 38.05 91.51
C LEU A 195 37.70 38.35 90.34
N SER A 196 37.29 39.60 90.11
CA SER A 196 36.46 39.96 88.96
C SER A 196 37.25 39.96 87.64
N PHE A 197 38.55 40.25 87.66
CA PHE A 197 39.50 40.11 86.55
C PHE A 197 39.80 38.65 86.26
N LEU A 198 39.98 37.80 87.28
CA LEU A 198 40.05 36.35 87.09
C LEU A 198 38.75 35.80 86.53
N ASN A 199 37.59 36.24 87.03
CA ASN A 199 36.30 35.76 86.55
C ASN A 199 36.00 36.27 85.13
N THR A 200 36.38 37.50 84.78
CA THR A 200 36.25 38.02 83.40
C THR A 200 37.31 37.45 82.46
N LEU A 201 38.52 37.14 82.91
CA LEU A 201 39.50 36.37 82.15
C LEU A 201 39.01 34.95 81.92
N ILE A 202 38.49 34.27 82.94
CA ILE A 202 37.92 32.93 82.82
C ILE A 202 36.70 32.95 81.91
N GLN A 203 35.78 33.90 82.05
CA GLN A 203 34.61 34.02 81.18
C GLN A 203 35.00 34.39 79.75
N ARG A 204 35.97 35.28 79.55
CA ARG A 204 36.47 35.64 78.23
C ARG A 204 37.24 34.50 77.58
N ASP A 205 38.07 33.77 78.33
CA ASP A 205 38.76 32.59 77.84
C ASP A 205 37.79 31.44 77.60
N TYR A 206 36.71 31.33 78.39
CA TYR A 206 35.65 30.35 78.18
C TYR A 206 34.80 30.68 76.95
N GLN A 207 34.39 31.93 76.76
CA GLN A 207 33.70 32.39 75.55
C GLN A 207 34.60 32.28 74.32
N ASN A 208 35.86 32.71 74.40
CA ASN A 208 36.81 32.49 73.33
C ASN A 208 36.97 31.00 73.03
N LEU A 209 37.03 30.14 74.05
CA LEU A 209 37.13 28.69 73.86
C LEU A 209 35.87 28.11 73.23
N GLU A 210 34.68 28.54 73.65
CA GLU A 210 33.38 28.18 73.08
C GLU A 210 33.25 28.62 71.62
N ASP A 211 33.64 29.86 71.30
CA ASP A 211 33.68 30.40 69.94
C ASP A 211 34.65 29.61 69.07
N HIS A 212 35.88 29.36 69.55
CA HIS A 212 36.85 28.54 68.80
C HIS A 212 36.36 27.09 68.62
N TYR A 213 35.72 26.48 69.61
CA TYR A 213 35.13 25.14 69.47
C TYR A 213 34.00 25.11 68.45
N THR A 214 33.17 26.16 68.43
CA THR A 214 32.09 26.31 67.45
C THR A 214 32.64 26.46 66.04
N ASP A 215 33.64 27.32 65.85
CA ASP A 215 34.35 27.51 64.58
C ASP A 215 35.01 26.20 64.11
N TYR A 216 35.68 25.47 65.00
CA TYR A 216 36.29 24.19 64.68
C TYR A 216 35.26 23.12 64.29
N PHE A 217 34.16 23.05 65.04
CA PHE A 217 33.09 22.10 64.77
C PHE A 217 32.39 22.42 63.45
N GLN A 218 32.20 23.70 63.14
CA GLN A 218 31.66 24.16 61.88
C GLN A 218 32.57 23.77 60.71
N ILE A 219 33.87 24.07 60.78
CA ILE A 219 34.85 23.69 59.73
C ILE A 219 34.84 22.16 59.50
N LEU A 220 34.80 21.38 60.58
CA LEU A 220 34.74 19.92 60.48
C LEU A 220 33.42 19.43 59.86
N THR A 221 32.30 20.03 60.24
CA THR A 221 30.98 19.68 59.74
C THR A 221 30.86 20.02 58.25
N ASP A 222 31.25 21.23 57.86
CA ASP A 222 31.27 21.70 56.46
C ASP A 222 32.16 20.78 55.61
N GLN A 223 33.38 20.50 56.08
CA GLN A 223 34.30 19.60 55.37
C GLN A 223 33.76 18.17 55.25
N THR A 224 33.05 17.68 56.27
CA THR A 224 32.43 16.35 56.26
C THR A 224 31.25 16.32 55.28
N GLN A 225 30.42 17.34 55.27
CA GLN A 225 29.31 17.49 54.34
C GLN A 225 29.78 17.58 52.89
N ASP A 226 30.83 18.37 52.63
CA ASP A 226 31.45 18.46 51.29
C ASP A 226 32.05 17.13 50.85
N THR A 227 32.71 16.43 51.77
CA THR A 227 33.28 15.10 51.53
C THR A 227 32.21 14.08 51.18
N ASN A 228 31.11 14.04 51.94
CA ASN A 228 29.98 13.14 51.70
C ASN A 228 29.28 13.46 50.37
N THR A 229 29.05 14.74 50.09
CA THR A 229 28.48 15.19 48.81
C THR A 229 29.33 14.73 47.64
N LEU A 230 30.65 14.93 47.71
CA LEU A 230 31.57 14.51 46.67
C LEU A 230 31.65 12.98 46.55
N GLN A 231 31.61 12.26 47.67
CA GLN A 231 31.61 10.79 47.68
C GLN A 231 30.37 10.23 46.99
N ASN A 232 29.19 10.78 47.30
CA ASN A 232 27.95 10.41 46.63
C ASN A 232 28.02 10.69 45.13
N TYR A 233 28.51 11.87 44.75
CA TYR A 233 28.71 12.23 43.34
C TYR A 233 29.65 11.26 42.61
N ILE A 234 30.77 10.87 43.23
CA ILE A 234 31.71 9.91 42.65
C ILE A 234 31.08 8.53 42.50
N MET A 235 30.30 8.08 43.49
CA MET A 235 29.60 6.80 43.44
C MET A 235 28.53 6.80 42.33
N ASP A 236 27.77 7.90 42.21
CA ASP A 236 26.76 8.08 41.17
C ASP A 236 27.40 8.11 39.78
N LEU A 237 28.52 8.83 39.63
CA LEU A 237 29.28 8.87 38.38
C LEU A 237 29.81 7.48 38.03
N LYS A 238 30.39 6.76 38.99
CA LYS A 238 30.87 5.39 38.79
C LYS A 238 29.73 4.47 38.31
N THR A 239 28.58 4.52 38.97
CA THR A 239 27.39 3.76 38.61
C THR A 239 26.90 4.14 37.21
N ALA A 240 26.88 5.43 36.88
CA ALA A 240 26.49 5.92 35.57
C ALA A 240 27.42 5.42 34.46
N ILE A 241 28.73 5.42 34.68
CA ILE A 241 29.72 4.93 33.71
C ILE A 241 29.59 3.42 33.51
N VAL A 242 29.38 2.65 34.57
CA VAL A 242 29.12 1.21 34.46
C VAL A 242 27.87 0.96 33.62
N ASN A 243 26.76 1.65 33.92
CA ASN A 243 25.53 1.57 33.12
C ASN A 243 25.77 1.89 31.65
N LEU A 244 26.54 2.94 31.34
CA LEU A 244 26.87 3.32 29.96
C LEU A 244 27.64 2.22 29.23
N VAL A 245 28.59 1.58 29.90
CA VAL A 245 29.40 0.48 29.35
C VAL A 245 28.55 -0.77 29.10
N GLU A 246 27.52 -0.99 29.92
CA GLU A 246 26.49 -2.01 29.69
C GLU A 246 25.50 -1.64 28.56
N GLY A 247 25.66 -0.48 27.92
CA GLY A 247 24.75 0.00 26.88
C GLY A 247 23.45 0.61 27.40
N LYS A 248 23.40 1.00 28.69
CA LYS A 248 22.25 1.67 29.32
C LYS A 248 22.56 3.13 29.62
N LEU A 249 21.68 4.02 29.18
CA LEU A 249 21.81 5.43 29.52
C LEU A 249 21.35 5.65 30.97
N SER A 250 22.19 6.27 31.79
CA SER A 250 21.89 6.50 33.21
C SER A 250 21.23 7.88 33.44
N PRO A 251 20.14 7.96 34.23
CA PRO A 251 19.54 9.24 34.63
C PRO A 251 20.45 10.08 35.54
N LEU A 252 21.47 9.46 36.15
CA LEU A 252 22.50 10.13 36.95
C LEU A 252 23.45 10.97 36.09
N LEU A 253 23.56 10.66 34.78
CA LEU A 253 24.42 11.38 33.85
C LEU A 253 23.66 12.43 33.05
N LEU A 254 22.51 12.03 32.50
CA LEU A 254 21.58 12.92 31.81
C LEU A 254 20.25 12.84 32.54
N THR A 255 19.84 13.91 33.22
CA THR A 255 18.56 13.91 33.96
C THR A 255 17.37 13.92 33.00
N PRO A 256 16.17 13.46 33.43
CA PRO A 256 14.99 13.43 32.57
C PRO A 256 14.62 14.80 32.00
N LYS A 257 14.90 15.86 32.77
CA LYS A 257 14.71 17.27 32.39
C LYS A 257 15.64 17.68 31.24
N VAL A 258 16.90 17.25 31.28
CA VAL A 258 17.88 17.55 30.20
C VAL A 258 17.45 16.87 28.90
N ILE A 259 17.04 15.60 28.95
CA ILE A 259 16.56 14.88 27.76
C ILE A 259 15.29 15.54 27.21
N GLN A 260 14.33 15.88 28.07
CA GLN A 260 13.09 16.52 27.65
C GLN A 260 13.34 17.89 27.00
N GLN A 261 14.23 18.71 27.59
CA GLN A 261 14.62 19.98 26.98
C GLN A 261 15.32 19.76 25.64
N THR A 262 16.23 18.79 25.56
CA THR A 262 16.92 18.45 24.30
C THR A 262 15.93 18.05 23.20
N VAL A 263 14.94 17.23 23.53
CA VAL A 263 13.86 16.83 22.61
C VAL A 263 13.09 18.07 22.13
N LEU A 264 12.73 18.99 23.02
CA LEU A 264 12.04 20.22 22.65
C LEU A 264 12.88 21.10 21.72
N ASP A 265 14.17 21.26 22.03
CA ASP A 265 15.10 22.06 21.23
C ASP A 265 15.30 21.47 19.84
N ILE A 266 15.50 20.14 19.75
CA ILE A 266 15.58 19.43 18.47
C ILE A 266 14.28 19.62 17.69
N GLN A 267 13.11 19.44 18.32
CA GLN A 267 11.83 19.59 17.63
C GLN A 267 11.61 21.03 17.12
N ASN A 268 12.05 22.04 17.87
CA ASN A 268 11.99 23.44 17.43
C ASN A 268 12.87 23.69 16.20
N ILE A 269 14.09 23.13 16.18
CA ILE A 269 15.00 23.22 15.03
C ILE A 269 14.40 22.49 13.82
N LEU A 270 13.83 21.31 14.01
CA LEU A 270 13.16 20.56 12.95
C LEU A 270 11.97 21.33 12.39
N ASN A 271 11.14 21.95 13.25
CA ASN A 271 10.01 22.76 12.81
C ASN A 271 10.44 23.98 11.99
N ALA A 272 11.58 24.60 12.33
CA ALA A 272 12.10 25.77 11.62
C ALA A 272 12.77 25.41 10.28
N ASN A 273 13.57 24.35 10.24
CA ASN A 273 14.49 24.07 9.13
C ASN A 273 14.14 22.81 8.33
N TYR A 274 13.33 21.90 8.89
CA TYR A 274 13.06 20.55 8.35
C TYR A 274 11.59 20.13 8.59
N THR A 275 10.64 20.91 8.08
CA THR A 275 9.19 20.82 8.38
C THR A 275 8.53 19.44 8.17
N GLY A 276 9.18 18.53 7.43
CA GLY A 276 8.72 17.15 7.23
C GLY A 276 9.15 16.16 8.31
N TYR A 277 10.06 16.52 9.22
CA TYR A 277 10.63 15.62 10.24
C TYR A 277 10.11 15.93 11.64
N LYS A 278 9.90 14.88 12.42
CA LYS A 278 9.51 14.96 13.84
C LYS A 278 10.30 13.96 14.65
N ILE A 279 10.48 14.26 15.94
CA ILE A 279 11.04 13.30 16.87
C ILE A 279 10.03 12.18 17.11
N LEU A 280 10.50 10.94 17.04
CA LEU A 280 9.68 9.74 17.16
C LEU A 280 9.05 9.59 18.55
N SER A 281 9.77 9.98 19.62
CA SER A 281 9.30 9.89 21.00
C SER A 281 9.70 11.11 21.82
N SER A 282 8.73 11.76 22.46
CA SER A 282 8.98 12.87 23.38
C SER A 282 9.21 12.43 24.83
N ASN A 283 9.02 11.14 25.12
CA ASN A 283 9.12 10.60 26.48
C ASN A 283 10.58 10.29 26.85
N SER A 284 11.11 10.95 27.89
CA SER A 284 12.47 10.71 28.39
C SER A 284 12.74 9.25 28.75
N HIS A 285 11.74 8.50 29.22
CA HIS A 285 11.86 7.09 29.59
C HIS A 285 12.21 6.19 28.39
N TYR A 286 11.77 6.55 27.19
CA TYR A 286 12.14 5.83 25.96
C TYR A 286 13.66 5.81 25.77
N TYR A 287 14.32 6.95 25.99
CA TYR A 287 15.76 7.08 25.74
C TYR A 287 16.61 6.31 26.74
N TYR A 288 16.19 6.20 28.00
CA TYR A 288 16.92 5.41 28.99
C TYR A 288 16.90 3.91 28.70
N ASN A 289 15.79 3.41 28.13
CA ASN A 289 15.63 1.98 27.86
C ASN A 289 16.11 1.57 26.46
N TYR A 290 16.04 2.48 25.48
CA TYR A 290 16.10 2.09 24.07
C TYR A 290 17.02 2.94 23.20
N ALA A 291 17.58 4.05 23.71
CA ALA A 291 18.45 4.92 22.91
C ALA A 291 19.74 4.20 22.51
N ASN A 292 20.19 4.49 21.29
CA ASN A 292 21.53 4.16 20.86
C ASN A 292 22.43 5.38 21.16
N PHE A 293 23.58 5.15 21.76
CA PHE A 293 24.52 6.21 22.08
C PHE A 293 25.96 5.72 22.01
N ILE A 294 26.88 6.66 21.91
CA ILE A 294 28.32 6.41 21.88
C ILE A 294 28.97 7.30 22.92
N VAL A 295 29.92 6.73 23.67
CA VAL A 295 30.68 7.45 24.70
C VAL A 295 32.14 7.52 24.29
N LEU A 296 32.72 8.72 24.35
CA LEU A 296 34.10 9.00 24.00
C LEU A 296 34.73 9.85 25.10
N GLN A 297 35.98 9.59 25.44
CA GLN A 297 36.70 10.36 26.44
C GLN A 297 37.80 11.20 25.78
N ASN A 298 37.95 12.45 26.22
CA ASN A 298 39.10 13.30 25.89
C ASN A 298 39.61 13.99 27.16
N ASN A 299 40.73 13.50 27.71
CA ASN A 299 41.41 14.03 28.89
C ASN A 299 40.46 14.27 30.09
N THR A 300 39.89 15.47 30.21
CA THR A 300 39.02 15.92 31.30
C THR A 300 37.54 15.99 30.92
N LYS A 301 37.15 15.51 29.74
CA LYS A 301 35.76 15.60 29.24
C LYS A 301 35.28 14.26 28.72
N LEU A 302 34.01 13.96 29.00
CA LEU A 302 33.31 12.82 28.45
C LEU A 302 32.28 13.34 27.45
N TYR A 303 32.37 12.85 26.21
CA TYR A 303 31.44 13.16 25.14
C TYR A 303 30.46 12.01 24.99
N LEU A 304 29.18 12.28 25.17
CA LEU A 304 28.10 11.32 25.02
C LEU A 304 27.25 11.72 23.81
N ALA A 305 27.37 10.98 22.72
CA ALA A 305 26.60 11.18 21.50
C ALA A 305 25.35 10.30 21.52
N VAL A 306 24.18 10.88 21.77
CA VAL A 306 22.90 10.18 21.83
C VAL A 306 22.15 10.36 20.51
N GLN A 307 21.59 9.27 19.98
CA GLN A 307 20.76 9.30 18.78
C GLN A 307 19.28 9.45 19.14
N PHE A 308 18.66 10.48 18.57
CA PHE A 308 17.24 10.78 18.67
C PHE A 308 16.58 10.38 17.36
N PRO A 309 15.77 9.30 17.33
CA PRO A 309 15.13 8.84 16.11
C PRO A 309 14.12 9.86 15.59
N LEU A 310 14.13 10.07 14.28
CA LEU A 310 13.26 10.98 13.55
C LEU A 310 12.31 10.18 12.64
N THR A 311 11.07 10.64 12.54
CA THR A 311 10.06 10.12 11.61
C THR A 311 9.59 11.23 10.68
N THR A 312 9.31 10.86 9.43
CA THR A 312 8.57 11.73 8.50
C THR A 312 7.06 11.46 8.52
N HIS A 313 6.62 10.45 9.28
CA HIS A 313 5.22 10.06 9.33
C HIS A 313 4.48 10.90 10.37
N GLY A 314 3.34 11.48 9.96
CA GLY A 314 2.52 12.32 10.84
C GLY A 314 1.58 11.54 11.76
N LYS A 315 1.38 10.25 11.49
CA LYS A 315 0.44 9.37 12.22
C LYS A 315 1.06 7.99 12.37
N LEU A 316 0.69 7.32 13.47
CA LEU A 316 1.09 5.95 13.75
C LEU A 316 0.43 4.97 12.76
N PHE A 317 1.12 3.87 12.49
CA PHE A 317 0.62 2.78 11.65
C PHE A 317 -0.16 1.78 12.48
N GLU A 318 -1.26 1.28 11.89
CA GLU A 318 -2.08 0.24 12.49
C GLU A 318 -1.47 -1.12 12.15
N VAL A 319 -1.35 -1.98 13.15
CA VAL A 319 -0.65 -3.25 13.02
C VAL A 319 -1.61 -4.38 13.29
N TYR A 320 -1.66 -5.34 12.38
CA TYR A 320 -2.49 -6.52 12.51
C TYR A 320 -1.62 -7.77 12.44
N LYS A 321 -1.73 -8.61 13.46
CA LYS A 321 -1.21 -9.98 13.42
C LYS A 321 -2.23 -10.85 12.69
N ILE A 322 -1.79 -11.48 11.61
CA ILE A 322 -2.66 -12.31 10.76
C ILE A 322 -2.55 -13.76 11.22
N THR A 323 -3.69 -14.37 11.48
CA THR A 323 -3.80 -15.80 11.78
C THR A 323 -4.81 -16.43 10.83
N SER A 324 -4.45 -17.57 10.22
CA SER A 324 -5.37 -18.36 9.40
C SER A 324 -5.63 -19.72 10.03
N PHE A 325 -6.87 -20.18 9.92
CA PHE A 325 -7.37 -21.44 10.45
C PHE A 325 -8.27 -22.15 9.41
N PRO A 326 -8.46 -23.47 9.53
CA PRO A 326 -9.22 -24.23 8.57
C PRO A 326 -10.72 -23.98 8.71
N VAL A 327 -11.40 -23.72 7.59
CA VAL A 327 -12.86 -23.53 7.52
C VAL A 327 -13.51 -24.78 6.93
N PRO A 328 -14.39 -25.49 7.66
CA PRO A 328 -15.05 -26.70 7.15
C PRO A 328 -15.83 -26.45 5.86
N ILE A 329 -15.87 -27.42 4.96
CA ILE A 329 -16.56 -27.28 3.67
C ILE A 329 -18.08 -27.37 3.81
N THR A 330 -18.54 -28.28 4.67
CA THR A 330 -19.94 -28.42 5.08
C THR A 330 -19.99 -28.78 6.56
N THR A 331 -21.18 -28.70 7.16
CA THR A 331 -21.41 -29.06 8.57
C THR A 331 -21.16 -30.53 8.89
N ASN A 332 -21.16 -31.42 7.89
CA ASN A 332 -21.12 -32.87 8.08
C ASN A 332 -19.80 -33.51 7.63
N THR A 333 -18.84 -32.71 7.17
CA THR A 333 -17.55 -33.19 6.65
C THR A 333 -16.42 -32.75 7.54
N SER A 334 -15.41 -33.60 7.71
CA SER A 334 -14.12 -33.26 8.35
C SER A 334 -13.13 -32.56 7.40
N HIS A 335 -13.53 -32.35 6.14
CA HIS A 335 -12.77 -31.60 5.14
C HIS A 335 -12.89 -30.10 5.35
N ALA A 336 -11.82 -29.37 5.09
CA ALA A 336 -11.78 -27.92 5.23
C ALA A 336 -11.02 -27.23 4.10
N THR A 337 -11.13 -25.92 4.06
CA THR A 337 -10.29 -25.04 3.26
C THR A 337 -9.51 -24.12 4.18
N GLN A 338 -8.24 -23.88 3.90
CA GLN A 338 -7.43 -22.92 4.64
C GLN A 338 -6.58 -22.13 3.66
N LEU A 339 -6.30 -20.88 4.01
CA LEU A 339 -5.43 -20.03 3.25
C LEU A 339 -3.98 -20.17 3.75
N PHE A 340 -3.07 -20.43 2.83
CA PHE A 340 -1.65 -20.56 3.11
C PHE A 340 -0.88 -19.33 2.63
N ASP A 341 0.39 -19.24 3.01
CA ASP A 341 1.33 -18.21 2.56
C ASP A 341 0.92 -16.77 2.90
N LEU A 342 0.13 -16.59 3.96
CA LEU A 342 -0.16 -15.26 4.49
C LEU A 342 1.03 -14.70 5.30
N PRO A 343 1.32 -13.39 5.17
CA PRO A 343 2.28 -12.71 6.03
C PRO A 343 1.83 -12.78 7.50
N LYS A 344 2.79 -12.78 8.45
CA LYS A 344 2.47 -12.84 9.88
C LYS A 344 1.93 -11.52 10.43
N TYR A 345 2.45 -10.41 9.93
CA TYR A 345 2.02 -9.07 10.32
C TYR A 345 1.75 -8.23 9.07
N MET A 346 0.69 -7.43 9.14
CA MET A 346 0.35 -6.46 8.12
C MET A 346 0.13 -5.11 8.78
N LEU A 347 0.68 -4.08 8.16
CA LEU A 347 0.66 -2.72 8.63
C LEU A 347 -0.13 -1.91 7.63
N ILE A 348 -1.00 -1.05 8.13
CA ILE A 348 -1.86 -0.23 7.29
C ILE A 348 -1.73 1.22 7.74
N THR A 349 -1.65 2.13 6.78
CA THR A 349 -1.71 3.56 7.06
C THR A 349 -3.07 3.94 7.63
N HIS A 350 -3.12 4.97 8.45
CA HIS A 350 -4.39 5.41 9.04
C HIS A 350 -5.48 5.77 8.00
N ASP A 351 -5.10 6.20 6.79
CA ASP A 351 -6.02 6.45 5.67
C ASP A 351 -6.36 5.21 4.83
N ARG A 352 -5.80 4.04 5.17
CA ARG A 352 -5.98 2.74 4.52
C ARG A 352 -5.60 2.71 3.03
N LYS A 353 -4.79 3.66 2.56
CA LYS A 353 -4.34 3.72 1.15
C LYS A 353 -3.08 2.91 0.87
N PHE A 354 -2.25 2.74 1.89
CA PHE A 354 -1.00 2.02 1.78
C PHE A 354 -0.89 0.97 2.87
N PHE A 355 -0.18 -0.11 2.55
CA PHE A 355 0.11 -1.17 3.50
C PHE A 355 1.52 -1.72 3.27
N THR A 356 2.03 -2.46 4.24
CA THR A 356 3.23 -3.28 4.11
C THR A 356 3.09 -4.50 5.00
N THR A 357 3.84 -5.55 4.71
CA THR A 357 3.91 -6.74 5.55
C THR A 357 5.20 -6.75 6.36
N LEU A 358 5.18 -7.28 7.57
CA LEU A 358 6.38 -7.51 8.37
C LEU A 358 6.54 -8.98 8.74
N THR A 359 7.79 -9.43 8.78
CA THR A 359 8.14 -10.74 9.34
C THR A 359 8.16 -10.69 10.87
N PHE A 360 8.27 -11.86 11.50
CA PHE A 360 8.40 -11.95 12.95
C PHE A 360 9.71 -11.29 13.45
N GLU A 361 10.80 -11.46 12.71
CA GLU A 361 12.12 -10.89 13.00
C GLU A 361 12.09 -9.36 12.91
N GLN A 362 11.40 -8.80 11.90
CA GLN A 362 11.25 -7.35 11.79
C GLN A 362 10.40 -6.79 12.95
N MET A 363 9.32 -7.47 13.31
CA MET A 363 8.47 -7.07 14.43
C MET A 363 9.21 -7.14 15.78
N SER A 364 10.11 -8.12 15.96
CA SER A 364 10.89 -8.26 17.20
C SER A 364 12.00 -7.21 17.35
N MET A 365 12.42 -6.56 16.26
CA MET A 365 13.36 -5.42 16.29
C MET A 365 12.72 -4.12 16.79
N CYS A 366 11.38 -4.03 16.81
CA CYS A 366 10.67 -2.85 17.27
C CYS A 366 10.65 -2.77 18.81
N LYS A 367 11.04 -1.62 19.35
CA LYS A 367 11.21 -1.38 20.79
C LYS A 367 10.03 -0.57 21.36
N GLY A 368 9.80 -0.65 22.67
CA GLY A 368 8.70 0.08 23.33
C GLY A 368 7.44 -0.76 23.56
N ILE A 369 6.48 -0.17 24.27
CA ILE A 369 5.22 -0.82 24.67
C ILE A 369 4.08 -0.35 23.77
N THR A 370 3.76 0.95 23.82
CA THR A 370 2.67 1.58 23.05
C THR A 370 2.94 3.08 22.89
N PRO A 371 3.22 3.60 21.67
CA PRO A 371 3.48 2.85 20.45
C PRO A 371 4.83 2.11 20.48
N LYS A 372 4.99 1.15 19.57
CA LYS A 372 6.27 0.51 19.29
C LYS A 372 7.05 1.32 18.24
N HIS A 373 8.36 1.34 18.36
CA HIS A 373 9.26 2.14 17.56
C HIS A 373 10.25 1.23 16.83
N CYS A 374 10.23 1.26 15.51
CA CYS A 374 11.04 0.39 14.67
C CYS A 374 12.18 1.18 14.04
N ASN A 375 13.41 0.66 14.13
CA ASN A 375 14.63 1.31 13.62
C ASN A 375 14.95 0.91 12.17
N PHE A 376 13.94 0.76 11.34
CA PHE A 376 14.07 0.48 9.91
C PHE A 376 12.92 1.15 9.15
N ASN A 377 13.07 1.35 7.85
CA ASN A 377 12.06 1.97 7.01
C ASN A 377 11.52 0.96 5.99
N PRO A 378 10.32 0.40 6.17
CA PRO A 378 9.75 -0.54 5.21
C PRO A 378 9.23 0.19 3.96
N LEU A 379 9.21 -0.53 2.84
CA LEU A 379 8.58 -0.05 1.61
C LEU A 379 7.07 -0.28 1.71
N PHE A 380 6.29 0.77 1.47
CA PHE A 380 4.83 0.70 1.46
C PHE A 380 4.31 0.48 0.05
N GLU A 381 3.34 -0.42 -0.07
CA GLU A 381 2.65 -0.69 -1.31
C GLU A 381 1.27 -0.01 -1.33
N SER A 382 0.77 0.28 -2.52
CA SER A 382 -0.53 0.92 -2.74
C SER A 382 -1.67 -0.09 -2.63
N SER A 383 -2.89 0.39 -2.39
CA SER A 383 -4.11 -0.44 -2.37
C SER A 383 -4.45 -1.18 -3.69
N ASN A 384 -3.73 -0.90 -4.78
CA ASN A 384 -3.90 -1.56 -6.08
C ASN A 384 -3.02 -2.81 -6.28
N THR A 385 -2.40 -3.34 -5.23
CA THR A 385 -1.55 -4.53 -5.31
C THR A 385 -2.36 -5.80 -5.58
N THR A 386 -1.63 -6.90 -5.81
CA THR A 386 -2.15 -8.26 -5.94
C THR A 386 -2.06 -9.04 -4.62
N ASP A 387 -1.83 -8.37 -3.49
CA ASP A 387 -1.62 -9.03 -2.20
C ASP A 387 -2.94 -9.58 -1.65
N CYS A 388 -2.96 -10.88 -1.40
CA CYS A 388 -4.14 -11.58 -0.93
C CYS A 388 -4.58 -11.11 0.47
N ALA A 389 -3.65 -10.89 1.41
CA ALA A 389 -3.98 -10.49 2.78
C ALA A 389 -4.69 -9.13 2.79
N PHE A 390 -4.21 -8.19 1.97
CA PHE A 390 -4.82 -6.88 1.80
C PHE A 390 -6.25 -6.97 1.20
N HIS A 391 -6.46 -7.80 0.19
CA HIS A 391 -7.81 -7.99 -0.39
C HIS A 391 -8.79 -8.64 0.60
N ILE A 392 -8.33 -9.59 1.43
CA ILE A 392 -9.14 -10.17 2.50
C ILE A 392 -9.49 -9.12 3.56
N PHE A 393 -8.52 -8.29 3.94
CA PHE A 393 -8.74 -7.20 4.88
C PHE A 393 -9.84 -6.24 4.37
N ASN A 394 -9.79 -5.86 3.10
CA ASN A 394 -10.77 -4.98 2.45
C ASN A 394 -12.05 -5.67 1.98
N ASN A 395 -12.16 -7.00 2.16
CA ASN A 395 -13.33 -7.79 1.79
C ASN A 395 -13.70 -7.69 0.29
N ASP A 396 -12.69 -7.59 -0.58
CA ASP A 396 -12.87 -7.56 -2.05
C ASP A 396 -13.03 -8.98 -2.60
N LYS A 397 -14.27 -9.48 -2.64
CA LYS A 397 -14.61 -10.86 -3.03
C LYS A 397 -14.01 -11.30 -4.36
N GLN A 398 -14.04 -10.42 -5.37
CA GLN A 398 -13.57 -10.75 -6.72
C GLN A 398 -12.04 -10.91 -6.74
N LYS A 399 -11.33 -9.97 -6.11
CA LYS A 399 -9.88 -10.03 -6.01
C LYS A 399 -9.41 -11.17 -5.10
N ILE A 400 -10.14 -11.47 -4.00
CA ILE A 400 -9.86 -12.63 -3.15
C ILE A 400 -9.93 -13.92 -3.97
N LYS A 401 -11.01 -14.15 -4.71
CA LYS A 401 -11.17 -15.33 -5.57
C LYS A 401 -10.06 -15.46 -6.63
N HIS A 402 -9.48 -14.34 -7.06
CA HIS A 402 -8.45 -14.32 -8.10
C HIS A 402 -7.03 -14.48 -7.54
N PHE A 403 -6.68 -13.76 -6.47
CA PHE A 403 -5.32 -13.67 -5.94
C PHE A 403 -5.04 -14.57 -4.74
N CYS A 404 -6.05 -15.06 -4.04
CA CYS A 404 -5.86 -15.92 -2.88
C CYS A 404 -5.89 -17.41 -3.25
N ASP A 405 -4.83 -18.13 -2.89
CA ASP A 405 -4.72 -19.57 -3.12
C ASP A 405 -5.23 -20.37 -1.91
N PHE A 406 -6.53 -20.61 -1.89
CA PHE A 406 -7.14 -21.50 -0.90
C PHE A 406 -6.73 -22.94 -1.15
N LYS A 407 -6.35 -23.61 -0.07
CA LYS A 407 -5.96 -25.02 -0.09
C LYS A 407 -7.05 -25.88 0.53
N PHE A 408 -7.33 -27.00 -0.11
CA PHE A 408 -8.22 -28.02 0.42
C PHE A 408 -7.44 -28.95 1.38
N LEU A 409 -8.05 -29.23 2.53
CA LEU A 409 -7.49 -30.02 3.61
C LEU A 409 -8.39 -31.24 3.90
N PRO A 410 -7.95 -32.46 3.54
CA PRO A 410 -8.74 -33.65 3.79
C PRO A 410 -8.71 -34.05 5.27
N ASN A 411 -9.87 -34.28 5.89
CA ASN A 411 -9.99 -34.82 7.26
C ASN A 411 -9.15 -34.05 8.31
N SER A 412 -8.99 -32.74 8.14
CA SER A 412 -8.11 -31.93 8.97
C SER A 412 -8.81 -31.32 10.18
N ILE A 413 -10.14 -31.33 10.20
CA ILE A 413 -10.91 -30.79 11.32
C ILE A 413 -11.04 -31.86 12.40
N LEU A 414 -10.48 -31.56 13.57
CA LEU A 414 -10.61 -32.30 14.81
C LEU A 414 -11.33 -31.44 15.86
N PRO A 415 -11.93 -32.04 16.91
CA PRO A 415 -12.54 -31.29 17.99
C PRO A 415 -11.53 -30.39 18.70
N HIS A 416 -11.70 -29.07 18.56
CA HIS A 416 -10.88 -28.07 19.24
C HIS A 416 -11.60 -26.73 19.38
N ILE A 417 -11.09 -25.88 20.26
CA ILE A 417 -11.59 -24.53 20.50
C ILE A 417 -10.44 -23.56 20.21
N GLU A 418 -10.69 -22.57 19.37
CA GLU A 418 -9.72 -21.53 19.01
C GLU A 418 -10.23 -20.15 19.45
N GLN A 419 -9.39 -19.38 20.13
CA GLN A 419 -9.74 -18.03 20.55
C GLN A 419 -9.68 -17.05 19.37
N ILE A 420 -10.83 -16.42 19.06
CA ILE A 420 -10.93 -15.43 17.98
C ILE A 420 -10.92 -13.98 18.47
N SER A 421 -11.50 -13.73 19.63
CA SER A 421 -11.46 -12.46 20.36
C SER A 421 -11.38 -12.75 21.86
N ASP A 422 -11.39 -11.72 22.69
CA ASP A 422 -11.33 -11.87 24.14
C ASP A 422 -12.63 -12.37 24.79
N ASP A 423 -13.75 -12.30 24.06
CA ASP A 423 -15.09 -12.76 24.47
C ASP A 423 -15.64 -13.90 23.59
N SER A 424 -15.00 -14.21 22.47
CA SER A 424 -15.53 -15.14 21.49
C SER A 424 -14.51 -16.22 21.11
N VAL A 425 -15.02 -17.44 20.91
CA VAL A 425 -14.24 -18.60 20.50
C VAL A 425 -14.89 -19.30 19.31
N LEU A 426 -14.05 -19.88 18.47
CA LEU A 426 -14.45 -20.74 17.37
C LEU A 426 -14.40 -22.19 17.84
N VAL A 427 -15.50 -22.90 17.66
CA VAL A 427 -15.73 -24.26 18.14
C VAL A 427 -15.84 -25.20 16.95
N TYR A 428 -15.08 -26.29 16.99
CA TYR A 428 -15.04 -27.32 15.95
C TYR A 428 -15.50 -28.66 16.51
N GLN A 429 -16.43 -29.34 15.83
CA GLN A 429 -16.82 -30.73 16.06
C GLN A 429 -17.07 -31.12 17.54
N TYR A 430 -17.82 -30.32 18.29
CA TYR A 430 -18.29 -30.69 19.62
C TYR A 430 -19.80 -30.92 19.62
N ASP A 431 -20.27 -31.96 20.30
CA ASP A 431 -21.71 -32.18 20.48
C ASP A 431 -22.26 -31.41 21.69
N ASN A 432 -21.50 -31.42 22.79
CA ASN A 432 -21.87 -30.77 24.05
C ASN A 432 -20.65 -30.13 24.69
N LEU A 433 -20.85 -28.94 25.26
CA LEU A 433 -19.86 -28.19 26.02
C LEU A 433 -20.48 -27.74 27.34
N PHE A 434 -19.66 -27.42 28.34
CA PHE A 434 -20.13 -26.92 29.63
C PHE A 434 -19.75 -25.46 29.78
N LEU A 435 -20.72 -24.62 30.11
CA LEU A 435 -20.52 -23.21 30.44
C LEU A 435 -20.70 -23.05 31.94
N ARG A 436 -19.63 -22.70 32.66
CA ARG A 436 -19.68 -22.46 34.11
C ARG A 436 -19.71 -20.95 34.37
N CYS A 437 -20.82 -20.45 34.92
CA CYS A 437 -21.03 -19.04 35.25
C CYS A 437 -21.54 -18.91 36.68
N ASN A 438 -20.88 -18.13 37.55
CA ASN A 438 -21.34 -17.86 38.92
C ASN A 438 -21.84 -19.14 39.66
N ASP A 439 -21.00 -20.17 39.68
CA ASP A 439 -21.25 -21.51 40.26
C ASP A 439 -22.36 -22.36 39.61
N LYS A 440 -23.01 -21.88 38.54
CA LYS A 440 -23.94 -22.68 37.73
C LYS A 440 -23.20 -23.31 36.56
N ASN A 441 -23.34 -24.63 36.41
CA ASN A 441 -22.89 -25.35 35.23
C ASN A 441 -24.07 -25.53 34.27
N ILE A 442 -23.96 -24.94 33.08
CA ILE A 442 -24.97 -25.02 32.02
C ILE A 442 -24.38 -25.85 30.90
N THR A 443 -25.06 -26.92 30.50
CA THR A 443 -24.67 -27.68 29.31
C THR A 443 -25.19 -26.94 28.08
N VAL A 444 -24.29 -26.58 27.16
CA VAL A 444 -24.63 -25.91 25.90
C VAL A 444 -24.41 -26.86 24.73
N THR A 445 -25.35 -26.86 23.78
CA THR A 445 -25.25 -27.69 22.58
C THR A 445 -24.14 -27.18 21.67
N GLY A 446 -23.17 -28.04 21.40
CA GLY A 446 -22.04 -27.78 20.50
C GLY A 446 -22.46 -27.70 19.03
N CYS A 447 -21.47 -27.68 18.15
CA CYS A 447 -21.64 -27.56 16.71
C CYS A 447 -20.45 -28.19 15.98
N SER A 448 -20.63 -28.46 14.68
CA SER A 448 -19.51 -28.83 13.81
C SER A 448 -18.59 -27.64 13.52
N PHE A 449 -19.16 -26.44 13.34
CA PHE A 449 -18.43 -25.19 13.15
C PHE A 449 -19.30 -23.99 13.55
N CYS A 450 -18.93 -23.31 14.63
CA CYS A 450 -19.66 -22.12 15.11
C CYS A 450 -18.80 -21.26 16.02
N ILE A 451 -19.22 -20.02 16.20
CA ILE A 451 -18.65 -19.04 17.11
C ILE A 451 -19.53 -19.01 18.36
N PHE A 452 -18.92 -19.18 19.52
CA PHE A 452 -19.55 -18.93 20.81
C PHE A 452 -19.09 -17.58 21.32
N LYS A 453 -20.03 -16.67 21.59
CA LYS A 453 -19.77 -15.50 22.44
C LYS A 453 -20.08 -15.86 23.87
N ILE A 454 -19.08 -15.72 24.71
CA ILE A 454 -19.10 -16.18 26.09
C ILE A 454 -19.39 -14.98 26.99
N PRO A 455 -20.43 -15.04 27.84
CA PRO A 455 -20.71 -13.99 28.80
C PRO A 455 -19.54 -13.76 29.75
N CYS A 456 -19.49 -12.56 30.31
CA CYS A 456 -18.55 -12.25 31.38
C CYS A 456 -18.73 -13.14 32.60
N HIS A 457 -17.62 -13.42 33.29
CA HIS A 457 -17.55 -14.35 34.43
C HIS A 457 -17.94 -15.80 34.13
N CYS A 458 -17.97 -16.17 32.84
CA CYS A 458 -18.18 -17.54 32.42
C CYS A 458 -16.89 -18.20 31.91
N ILE A 459 -16.79 -19.50 32.13
CA ILE A 459 -15.72 -20.34 31.61
C ILE A 459 -16.37 -21.41 30.74
N LEU A 460 -15.97 -21.48 29.47
CA LEU A 460 -16.34 -22.55 28.57
C LEU A 460 -15.38 -23.73 28.79
N ILE A 461 -15.91 -24.90 29.08
CA ILE A 461 -15.17 -26.12 29.40
C ILE A 461 -15.54 -27.19 28.38
N SER A 462 -14.52 -27.74 27.72
CA SER A 462 -14.60 -28.92 26.86
C SER A 462 -13.93 -30.12 27.55
N LYS A 463 -13.94 -31.28 26.89
CA LYS A 463 -13.23 -32.46 27.40
C LYS A 463 -11.71 -32.29 27.48
N ILE A 464 -11.13 -31.40 26.66
CA ILE A 464 -9.67 -31.27 26.48
C ILE A 464 -9.13 -29.87 26.74
N SER A 465 -10.01 -28.86 26.81
CA SER A 465 -9.63 -27.45 26.89
C SER A 465 -10.65 -26.66 27.69
N HIS A 466 -10.23 -25.53 28.24
CA HIS A 466 -11.13 -24.54 28.82
C HIS A 466 -10.74 -23.15 28.31
N PHE A 467 -11.73 -22.26 28.24
CA PHE A 467 -11.54 -20.87 27.85
C PHE A 467 -12.28 -19.96 28.83
N ALA A 468 -11.60 -18.93 29.31
CA ALA A 468 -12.16 -17.93 30.21
C ALA A 468 -12.04 -16.54 29.58
N THR A 469 -13.10 -15.75 29.66
CA THR A 469 -13.12 -14.36 29.18
C THR A 469 -12.23 -13.48 30.03
N LYS A 470 -11.55 -12.50 29.42
CA LYS A 470 -10.75 -11.52 30.18
C LYS A 470 -11.66 -10.56 30.95
N LEU A 471 -11.31 -10.30 32.21
CA LEU A 471 -12.07 -9.41 33.09
C LEU A 471 -12.15 -7.96 32.56
N SER A 472 -11.13 -7.50 31.85
CA SER A 472 -11.02 -6.13 31.33
C SER A 472 -12.11 -5.71 30.36
N ILE A 473 -12.87 -6.66 29.78
CA ILE A 473 -13.95 -6.38 28.82
C ILE A 473 -15.32 -6.34 29.49
N CYS A 474 -15.40 -6.80 30.74
CA CYS A 474 -16.65 -7.01 31.44
C CYS A 474 -17.27 -5.77 32.08
N GLU A 475 -16.63 -4.61 31.94
CA GLU A 475 -17.11 -3.35 32.52
C GLU A 475 -18.37 -2.80 31.81
N ASN A 476 -18.59 -3.13 30.53
CA ASN A 476 -19.68 -2.57 29.72
C ASN A 476 -20.97 -3.42 29.69
N GLY A 477 -21.15 -4.33 30.66
CA GLY A 477 -22.39 -5.08 30.86
C GLY A 477 -22.34 -6.55 30.44
N THR A 478 -23.34 -7.30 30.89
CA THR A 478 -23.49 -8.74 30.66
C THR A 478 -23.99 -9.01 29.25
N GLN A 479 -23.13 -9.50 28.36
CA GLN A 479 -23.57 -10.06 27.08
C GLN A 479 -24.14 -11.47 27.30
N ASP A 480 -25.29 -11.77 26.71
CA ASP A 480 -25.85 -13.11 26.72
C ASP A 480 -25.03 -14.07 25.87
N PHE A 481 -25.09 -15.37 26.22
CA PHE A 481 -24.46 -16.41 25.43
C PHE A 481 -25.12 -16.45 24.06
N THR A 482 -24.31 -16.27 23.00
CA THR A 482 -24.79 -16.38 21.63
C THR A 482 -23.97 -17.37 20.83
N LYS A 483 -24.67 -18.16 20.03
CA LYS A 483 -24.10 -19.13 19.09
C LYS A 483 -24.35 -18.61 17.68
N LEU A 484 -23.26 -18.47 16.92
CA LEU A 484 -23.29 -17.92 15.57
C LEU A 484 -22.59 -18.87 14.60
N HIS A 485 -23.12 -19.01 13.40
CA HIS A 485 -22.63 -19.93 12.39
C HIS A 485 -21.98 -19.14 11.24
N PRO A 486 -20.65 -19.18 11.10
CA PRO A 486 -19.97 -18.71 9.90
C PRO A 486 -20.17 -19.68 8.72
N VAL A 487 -19.81 -19.22 7.52
CA VAL A 487 -19.88 -20.00 6.29
C VAL A 487 -18.52 -20.04 5.61
N ASN A 488 -18.27 -21.08 4.81
CA ASN A 488 -17.05 -21.15 4.02
C ASN A 488 -17.20 -20.34 2.72
N LEU A 489 -16.82 -19.06 2.75
CA LEU A 489 -17.01 -18.19 1.59
C LEU A 489 -16.04 -18.54 0.46
N ALA A 490 -14.87 -19.11 0.76
CA ALA A 490 -13.93 -19.61 -0.24
C ALA A 490 -14.56 -20.71 -1.10
N ILE A 491 -15.20 -21.71 -0.49
CA ILE A 491 -15.88 -22.78 -1.26
C ILE A 491 -17.08 -22.23 -2.03
N LEU A 492 -17.90 -21.38 -1.40
CA LEU A 492 -19.11 -20.84 -2.02
C LEU A 492 -18.77 -20.04 -3.29
N GLN A 493 -17.71 -19.24 -3.27
CA GLN A 493 -17.23 -18.46 -4.42
C GLN A 493 -16.75 -19.28 -5.61
N HIS A 494 -16.29 -20.51 -5.38
CA HIS A 494 -15.89 -21.39 -6.47
C HIS A 494 -17.08 -22.18 -7.05
N PHE A 495 -18.12 -22.44 -6.27
CA PHE A 495 -19.29 -23.21 -6.72
C PHE A 495 -20.42 -22.35 -7.29
N PHE A 496 -20.69 -21.20 -6.67
CA PHE A 496 -21.83 -20.33 -6.98
C PHE A 496 -21.37 -18.99 -7.57
N ASP A 497 -22.24 -18.37 -8.35
CA ASP A 497 -22.01 -17.03 -8.90
C ASP A 497 -22.21 -15.96 -7.84
N ASP A 498 -21.56 -14.81 -8.02
CA ASP A 498 -21.57 -13.68 -7.08
C ASP A 498 -22.99 -13.19 -6.75
N THR A 499 -23.94 -13.34 -7.67
CA THR A 499 -25.36 -12.99 -7.49
C THR A 499 -26.05 -13.88 -6.46
N LYS A 500 -25.73 -15.18 -6.40
CA LYS A 500 -26.29 -16.14 -5.42
C LYS A 500 -25.62 -16.03 -4.07
N ILE A 501 -24.33 -15.70 -4.04
CA ILE A 501 -23.57 -15.46 -2.80
C ILE A 501 -24.08 -14.19 -2.10
N GLY A 502 -24.65 -13.26 -2.84
CA GLY A 502 -25.35 -12.09 -2.31
C GLY A 502 -24.44 -11.21 -1.46
N ASN A 503 -25.02 -10.61 -0.41
CA ASN A 503 -24.33 -9.68 0.49
C ASN A 503 -23.56 -10.37 1.62
N ILE A 504 -23.25 -11.66 1.51
CA ILE A 504 -22.39 -12.34 2.48
C ILE A 504 -21.00 -11.71 2.42
N LEU A 505 -20.59 -11.11 3.54
CA LEU A 505 -19.28 -10.52 3.76
C LEU A 505 -18.36 -11.54 4.44
N ALA A 506 -17.07 -11.27 4.47
CA ALA A 506 -16.09 -12.10 5.18
C ALA A 506 -16.37 -12.25 6.69
N SER A 507 -17.11 -11.32 7.30
CA SER A 507 -17.46 -11.29 8.71
C SER A 507 -18.92 -11.67 9.00
N THR A 508 -19.73 -11.95 7.97
CA THR A 508 -21.15 -12.26 8.16
C THR A 508 -21.32 -13.59 8.90
N THR A 509 -22.14 -13.60 9.93
CA THR A 509 -22.50 -14.79 10.71
C THR A 509 -24.01 -14.97 10.79
N PHE A 510 -24.48 -16.20 10.94
CA PHE A 510 -25.89 -16.53 10.99
C PHE A 510 -26.28 -17.10 12.37
N THR A 511 -27.52 -16.94 12.81
CA THR A 511 -28.01 -17.56 14.06
C THR A 511 -28.14 -19.08 13.92
N ASP A 512 -28.47 -19.53 12.72
CA ASP A 512 -28.70 -20.92 12.37
C ASP A 512 -27.73 -21.36 11.27
N PRO A 513 -27.34 -22.65 11.20
CA PRO A 513 -26.44 -23.13 10.17
C PRO A 513 -27.08 -23.02 8.77
N VAL A 514 -26.34 -22.43 7.84
CA VAL A 514 -26.78 -22.30 6.44
C VAL A 514 -26.75 -23.67 5.76
N SER A 515 -27.86 -24.07 5.14
CA SER A 515 -27.94 -25.32 4.38
C SER A 515 -27.13 -25.19 3.08
N ILE A 516 -26.04 -25.95 3.00
CA ILE A 516 -25.13 -25.98 1.85
C ILE A 516 -25.07 -27.42 1.33
N SER A 517 -25.62 -27.65 0.13
CA SER A 517 -25.56 -28.93 -0.56
C SER A 517 -24.52 -28.86 -1.68
N LEU A 518 -23.37 -29.48 -1.44
CA LEU A 518 -22.26 -29.61 -2.37
C LEU A 518 -22.09 -31.07 -2.82
N PRO A 519 -21.51 -31.33 -4.01
CA PRO A 519 -21.11 -32.67 -4.40
C PRO A 519 -20.11 -33.27 -3.41
N ASN A 520 -20.15 -34.59 -3.24
CA ASN A 520 -19.20 -35.27 -2.35
C ASN A 520 -17.77 -35.19 -2.92
N PHE A 521 -16.81 -34.84 -2.09
CA PHE A 521 -15.40 -34.80 -2.45
C PHE A 521 -14.80 -36.20 -2.32
N THR A 522 -14.94 -37.01 -3.37
CA THR A 522 -14.35 -38.36 -3.40
C THR A 522 -12.87 -38.30 -3.71
N ILE A 523 -12.05 -38.35 -2.66
CA ILE A 523 -10.59 -38.44 -2.78
C ILE A 523 -10.22 -39.91 -2.86
N TYR A 524 -9.53 -40.31 -3.92
CA TYR A 524 -9.11 -41.70 -4.12
C TYR A 524 -8.10 -42.10 -3.04
N LYS A 525 -8.52 -42.97 -2.10
CA LYS A 525 -7.69 -43.48 -1.01
C LYS A 525 -6.79 -44.62 -1.52
N ASN A 526 -5.69 -44.28 -2.19
CA ASN A 526 -4.68 -45.28 -2.53
C ASN A 526 -3.78 -45.61 -1.32
N LYS A 527 -3.17 -46.81 -1.34
CA LYS A 527 -2.21 -47.31 -0.31
C LYS A 527 -0.96 -46.43 -0.11
N MET A 528 -0.82 -45.34 -0.88
CA MET A 528 0.27 -44.36 -0.82
C MET A 528 0.11 -43.30 0.28
N ASN A 529 -0.90 -43.38 1.17
CA ASN A 529 -1.01 -42.49 2.33
C ASN A 529 0.29 -42.39 3.15
N HIS A 530 1.13 -43.43 3.14
CA HIS A 530 2.42 -43.43 3.84
C HIS A 530 3.51 -42.59 3.15
N ILE A 531 3.43 -42.39 1.83
CA ILE A 531 4.32 -41.49 1.09
C ILE A 531 3.83 -40.05 1.22
N PHE A 532 2.52 -39.84 1.12
CA PHE A 532 1.90 -38.52 1.27
C PHE A 532 1.89 -37.99 2.71
N ALA A 533 2.01 -38.85 3.73
CA ALA A 533 2.15 -38.43 5.13
C ALA A 533 3.59 -37.96 5.48
N LYS A 534 4.58 -38.27 4.64
CA LYS A 534 6.00 -37.91 4.86
C LYS A 534 6.39 -36.60 4.18
N ASP A 535 5.74 -36.24 3.08
CA ASP A 535 5.75 -34.88 2.54
C ASP A 535 4.70 -34.06 3.30
N GLU A 536 5.13 -33.45 4.42
CA GLU A 536 4.31 -32.46 5.11
C GLU A 536 3.84 -31.41 4.08
N LYS A 537 2.52 -31.39 3.81
CA LYS A 537 1.76 -30.34 3.10
C LYS A 537 1.58 -30.46 1.58
N TYR A 538 1.13 -31.59 1.03
CA TYR A 538 0.40 -31.55 -0.26
C TYR A 538 -1.00 -30.95 -0.08
N HIS A 539 -1.02 -29.62 -0.03
CA HIS A 539 -2.21 -28.80 -0.04
C HIS A 539 -2.78 -28.70 -1.46
N LEU A 540 -3.92 -29.36 -1.70
CA LEU A 540 -4.56 -29.33 -3.02
C LEU A 540 -5.13 -27.93 -3.28
N ASN A 541 -4.74 -27.30 -4.40
CA ASN A 541 -5.29 -26.01 -4.81
C ASN A 541 -6.81 -26.14 -5.02
N LEU A 542 -7.59 -25.34 -4.28
CA LEU A 542 -9.04 -25.42 -4.25
C LEU A 542 -9.66 -25.17 -5.63
N LYS A 543 -9.13 -24.20 -6.38
CA LYS A 543 -9.63 -23.85 -7.72
C LYS A 543 -9.55 -25.03 -8.69
N LYS A 544 -8.41 -25.74 -8.72
CA LYS A 544 -8.23 -26.95 -9.53
C LYS A 544 -9.20 -28.06 -9.09
N LEU A 545 -9.29 -28.29 -7.78
CA LEU A 545 -10.13 -29.32 -7.18
C LEU A 545 -11.62 -29.10 -7.47
N VAL A 546 -12.14 -27.87 -7.29
CA VAL A 546 -13.52 -27.53 -7.62
C VAL A 546 -13.80 -27.70 -9.12
N THR A 547 -12.84 -27.36 -9.98
CA THR A 547 -13.00 -27.55 -11.43
C THR A 547 -13.15 -29.03 -11.80
N ARG A 548 -12.44 -29.94 -11.12
CA ARG A 548 -12.59 -31.39 -11.32
C ARG A 548 -13.91 -31.92 -10.77
N VAL A 549 -14.31 -31.49 -9.57
CA VAL A 549 -15.58 -31.88 -8.94
C VAL A 549 -16.78 -31.44 -9.77
N LYS A 550 -16.76 -30.22 -10.33
CA LYS A 550 -17.80 -29.73 -11.25
C LYS A 550 -17.95 -30.58 -12.51
N LYS A 551 -16.87 -31.24 -12.96
CA LYS A 551 -16.87 -32.15 -14.13
C LYS A 551 -17.23 -33.60 -13.79
N GLN A 552 -17.59 -33.91 -12.53
CA GLN A 552 -17.86 -35.27 -12.04
C GLN A 552 -16.68 -36.25 -12.20
N ASN A 553 -15.45 -35.75 -12.38
CA ASN A 553 -14.27 -36.59 -12.44
C ASN A 553 -13.80 -36.94 -11.02
N THR A 554 -13.34 -38.16 -10.79
CA THR A 554 -12.61 -38.52 -9.56
C THR A 554 -11.37 -37.63 -9.45
N ILE A 555 -11.09 -37.14 -8.24
CA ILE A 555 -10.13 -36.04 -8.03
C ILE A 555 -8.69 -36.42 -8.46
N TYR A 556 -8.36 -37.71 -8.57
CA TYR A 556 -7.20 -38.28 -9.27
C TYR A 556 -7.53 -39.68 -9.80
N SER A 557 -7.38 -39.92 -11.11
CA SER A 557 -7.58 -41.25 -11.71
C SER A 557 -6.32 -42.12 -11.69
N THR A 558 -5.13 -41.52 -11.74
CA THR A 558 -3.85 -42.25 -11.77
C THR A 558 -2.74 -41.53 -10.98
N LEU A 559 -1.71 -42.28 -10.56
CA LEU A 559 -0.52 -41.73 -9.85
C LEU A 559 0.21 -40.67 -10.70
N ALA A 560 0.20 -40.83 -12.02
CA ALA A 560 0.79 -39.89 -12.96
C ALA A 560 0.12 -38.50 -12.89
N ASP A 561 -1.20 -38.44 -12.69
CA ASP A 561 -1.94 -37.16 -12.53
C ASP A 561 -1.51 -36.39 -11.28
N SER A 562 -0.92 -37.05 -10.27
CA SER A 562 -0.43 -36.41 -9.04
C SER A 562 1.02 -35.95 -9.13
N MET A 563 1.86 -36.62 -9.94
CA MET A 563 3.26 -36.24 -10.19
C MET A 563 3.41 -35.22 -11.32
N VAL A 564 2.53 -35.24 -12.33
CA VAL A 564 2.57 -34.34 -13.48
C VAL A 564 2.00 -32.95 -13.16
N ASP A 565 1.21 -32.80 -12.10
CA ASP A 565 0.64 -31.50 -11.68
C ASP A 565 1.64 -30.60 -10.93
N GLY A 566 2.87 -31.11 -10.68
CA GLY A 566 4.02 -30.38 -10.14
C GLY A 566 5.15 -30.26 -11.16
N GLN A 567 4.92 -29.49 -12.23
CA GLN A 567 5.92 -28.91 -13.15
C GLN A 567 7.13 -29.80 -13.52
N ILE A 568 7.03 -30.51 -14.64
CA ILE A 568 8.19 -30.71 -15.52
C ILE A 568 7.77 -30.34 -16.95
N ASP A 569 7.96 -29.07 -17.31
CA ASP A 569 7.97 -28.66 -18.72
C ASP A 569 9.25 -29.21 -19.35
N LEU A 570 9.19 -30.42 -19.91
CA LEU A 570 10.20 -30.88 -20.84
C LEU A 570 9.90 -30.27 -22.21
N ASN A 571 10.32 -29.02 -22.36
CA ASN A 571 10.31 -28.31 -23.63
C ASN A 571 11.30 -29.02 -24.57
N PHE A 572 10.82 -29.93 -25.41
CA PHE A 572 11.59 -30.49 -26.51
C PHE A 572 11.37 -29.62 -27.76
N ASP A 573 12.39 -28.85 -28.08
CA ASP A 573 12.54 -28.08 -29.32
C ASP A 573 12.34 -28.98 -30.56
N LYS A 574 11.17 -28.89 -31.20
CA LYS A 574 11.01 -29.13 -32.65
C LYS A 574 10.02 -28.12 -33.21
N TRP A 575 10.57 -27.00 -33.67
CA TRP A 575 9.85 -25.98 -34.43
C TRP A 575 9.97 -26.24 -35.94
N PRO A 576 8.92 -26.00 -36.75
CA PRO A 576 7.52 -25.74 -36.39
C PRO A 576 6.64 -27.00 -36.52
N THR A 577 5.68 -27.14 -35.61
CA THR A 577 4.59 -28.11 -35.73
C THR A 577 3.47 -27.55 -36.61
N THR A 578 2.60 -28.40 -37.13
CA THR A 578 1.43 -27.99 -37.95
C THR A 578 0.53 -26.97 -37.26
N ASN A 579 0.48 -26.96 -35.93
CA ASN A 579 -0.30 -25.97 -35.16
C ASN A 579 0.34 -24.58 -35.17
N ASP A 580 1.67 -24.49 -35.24
CA ASP A 580 2.38 -23.20 -35.32
C ASP A 580 2.12 -22.51 -36.67
N ILE A 581 2.06 -23.30 -37.75
CA ILE A 581 1.71 -22.81 -39.10
C ILE A 581 0.25 -22.35 -39.14
N LEU A 582 -0.67 -23.14 -38.55
CA LEU A 582 -2.09 -22.76 -38.46
C LEU A 582 -2.30 -21.46 -37.67
N SER A 583 -1.55 -21.30 -36.59
CA SER A 583 -1.59 -20.12 -35.73
C SER A 583 -1.09 -18.87 -36.48
N LEU A 584 -0.02 -19.01 -37.26
CA LEU A 584 0.51 -17.92 -38.08
C LEU A 584 -0.49 -17.44 -39.14
N VAL A 585 -1.18 -18.38 -39.81
CA VAL A 585 -2.24 -18.04 -40.79
C VAL A 585 -3.44 -17.41 -40.10
N ALA A 586 -3.83 -17.88 -38.92
CA ALA A 586 -4.92 -17.29 -38.14
C ALA A 586 -4.61 -15.84 -37.71
N ILE A 587 -3.35 -15.53 -37.37
CA ILE A 587 -2.90 -14.17 -37.06
C ILE A 587 -3.05 -13.24 -38.26
N ILE A 588 -2.73 -13.71 -39.48
CA ILE A 588 -2.88 -12.92 -40.72
C ILE A 588 -4.36 -12.64 -41.02
N ILE A 589 -5.24 -13.64 -40.87
CA ILE A 589 -6.69 -13.47 -41.13
C ILE A 589 -7.33 -12.54 -40.08
N THR A 590 -6.96 -12.68 -38.82
CA THR A 590 -7.51 -11.84 -37.72
C THR A 590 -7.02 -10.40 -37.80
N SER A 591 -5.78 -10.15 -38.23
CA SER A 591 -5.28 -8.79 -38.48
C SER A 591 -6.00 -8.09 -39.65
N LEU A 592 -6.32 -8.82 -40.73
CA LEU A 592 -7.17 -8.32 -41.81
C LEU A 592 -8.61 -8.00 -41.35
N ASN A 593 -9.23 -8.88 -40.56
CA ASN A 593 -10.57 -8.65 -40.02
C ASN A 593 -10.62 -7.47 -39.03
N THR A 594 -9.59 -7.28 -38.21
CA THR A 594 -9.54 -6.13 -37.27
C THR A 594 -9.43 -4.80 -38.01
N LEU A 595 -8.68 -4.71 -39.12
CA LEU A 595 -8.65 -3.50 -39.94
C LEU A 595 -10.03 -3.15 -40.53
N VAL A 596 -10.79 -4.15 -41.00
CA VAL A 596 -12.17 -3.97 -41.51
C VAL A 596 -13.13 -3.58 -40.37
N LEU A 597 -13.00 -4.18 -39.20
CA LEU A 597 -13.80 -3.84 -38.02
C LEU A 597 -13.50 -2.41 -37.54
N ILE A 598 -12.25 -1.96 -37.52
CA ILE A 598 -11.89 -0.58 -37.18
C ILE A 598 -12.56 0.40 -38.16
N TRP A 599 -12.60 0.07 -39.46
CA TRP A 599 -13.31 0.86 -40.46
C TRP A 599 -14.84 0.88 -40.25
N LEU A 600 -15.45 -0.24 -39.89
CA LEU A 600 -16.87 -0.32 -39.53
C LEU A 600 -17.19 0.40 -38.21
N PHE A 601 -16.34 0.30 -37.20
CA PHE A 601 -16.48 1.01 -35.92
C PHE A 601 -16.35 2.52 -36.08
N TYR A 602 -15.49 2.99 -36.99
CA TYR A 602 -15.45 4.41 -37.37
C TYR A 602 -16.81 4.89 -37.91
N LYS A 603 -17.52 4.06 -38.68
CA LYS A 603 -18.89 4.34 -39.14
C LYS A 603 -19.94 4.18 -38.03
N PHE A 604 -19.76 3.24 -37.11
CA PHE A 604 -20.72 2.94 -36.03
C PHE A 604 -20.66 3.94 -34.86
N LYS A 605 -19.52 4.61 -34.65
CA LYS A 605 -19.32 5.65 -33.62
C LYS A 605 -20.28 6.85 -33.79
N ILE A 606 -20.83 7.04 -34.98
CA ILE A 606 -21.85 8.05 -35.30
C ILE A 606 -23.24 7.66 -34.76
N ILE A 607 -23.49 6.37 -34.48
CA ILE A 607 -24.80 5.83 -34.06
C ILE A 607 -24.84 5.54 -32.55
N ALA A 608 -23.70 5.17 -31.94
CA ALA A 608 -23.60 4.85 -30.52
C ALA A 608 -23.78 6.06 -29.57
N ALA A 609 -23.67 7.29 -30.07
CA ALA A 609 -23.93 8.50 -29.30
C ALA A 609 -25.43 8.67 -28.90
N ALA A 610 -26.34 7.87 -29.47
CA ALA A 610 -27.79 7.99 -29.25
C ALA A 610 -28.38 6.99 -28.23
N ILE A 611 -27.62 6.00 -27.72
CA ILE A 611 -28.17 4.88 -26.92
C ILE A 611 -27.71 4.90 -25.44
N ALA A 612 -26.97 5.93 -25.01
CA ALA A 612 -26.44 6.02 -23.64
C ALA A 612 -27.41 6.56 -22.56
N ILE A 613 -28.73 6.42 -22.75
CA ILE A 613 -29.76 6.79 -21.76
C ILE A 613 -30.73 5.61 -21.65
N TYR A 614 -30.97 5.10 -20.42
CA TYR A 614 -31.70 3.89 -19.96
C TYR A 614 -30.74 2.76 -19.49
N GLN A 615 -30.75 2.24 -18.25
CA GLN A 615 -31.74 2.17 -17.16
C GLN A 615 -31.08 1.98 -15.76
N PRO A 616 -31.87 2.07 -14.66
CA PRO A 616 -31.40 2.04 -13.27
C PRO A 616 -31.48 0.66 -12.57
N VAL A 617 -30.88 0.65 -11.37
CA VAL A 617 -30.66 -0.42 -10.39
C VAL A 617 -31.94 -0.97 -9.75
N GLN A 618 -31.94 -2.26 -9.39
CA GLN A 618 -32.80 -2.82 -8.34
C GLN A 618 -31.99 -3.57 -7.28
N THR A 619 -32.27 -3.25 -6.02
CA THR A 619 -31.90 -4.00 -4.82
C THR A 619 -33.05 -4.91 -4.41
N SER A 620 -32.77 -6.10 -3.87
CA SER A 620 -33.79 -6.95 -3.24
C SER A 620 -33.27 -7.63 -1.98
N ALA A 621 -34.20 -7.78 -1.05
CA ALA A 621 -34.03 -8.17 0.35
C ALA A 621 -33.61 -9.63 0.56
N THR A 622 -32.89 -9.88 1.65
CA THR A 622 -32.29 -11.16 2.02
C THR A 622 -33.20 -11.99 2.92
N THR A 623 -33.86 -12.99 2.34
CA THR A 623 -34.20 -14.24 3.03
C THR A 623 -32.93 -15.08 3.24
N LEU A 624 -32.89 -15.93 4.26
CA LEU A 624 -31.75 -16.83 4.53
C LEU A 624 -31.41 -17.64 3.25
N PRO A 625 -30.18 -17.52 2.69
CA PRO A 625 -29.86 -18.13 1.41
C PRO A 625 -29.73 -19.64 1.53
N ASN A 626 -30.33 -20.38 0.61
CA ASN A 626 -30.15 -21.83 0.49
C ASN A 626 -29.25 -22.13 -0.70
N PHE A 627 -28.11 -22.79 -0.46
CA PHE A 627 -27.10 -23.09 -1.48
C PHE A 627 -27.21 -24.54 -1.92
N LYS A 628 -27.95 -24.80 -3.00
CA LYS A 628 -28.03 -26.12 -3.64
C LYS A 628 -27.24 -26.13 -4.94
N PHE A 629 -26.17 -26.90 -5.00
CA PHE A 629 -25.46 -27.13 -6.26
C PHE A 629 -26.28 -28.07 -7.13
N GLU A 630 -26.82 -27.56 -8.23
CA GLU A 630 -27.41 -28.37 -9.28
C GLU A 630 -26.29 -28.69 -10.28
N PRO A 631 -25.89 -29.96 -10.45
CA PRO A 631 -24.95 -30.31 -11.50
C PRO A 631 -25.56 -29.82 -12.81
N ALA A 632 -24.79 -29.11 -13.62
CA ALA A 632 -25.21 -28.79 -14.97
C ALA A 632 -25.63 -30.11 -15.59
N ILE A 633 -26.93 -30.26 -15.89
CA ILE A 633 -27.46 -31.45 -16.53
C ILE A 633 -26.67 -31.56 -17.82
N THR A 634 -25.71 -32.48 -17.84
CA THR A 634 -25.03 -32.91 -19.04
C THR A 634 -26.13 -33.51 -19.88
N GLN A 635 -26.78 -32.68 -20.70
CA GLN A 635 -27.47 -33.15 -21.89
C GLN A 635 -26.52 -34.14 -22.53
N ALA A 636 -26.98 -35.38 -22.68
CA ALA A 636 -26.18 -36.50 -23.13
C ALA A 636 -25.25 -36.01 -24.23
N PRO A 637 -23.94 -36.21 -24.11
CA PRO A 637 -23.02 -35.70 -25.10
C PRO A 637 -23.45 -36.31 -26.42
N ASN A 638 -23.99 -35.48 -27.28
CA ASN A 638 -24.03 -35.65 -28.71
C ASN A 638 -22.61 -36.10 -29.07
N THR A 639 -22.47 -37.41 -29.26
CA THR A 639 -21.20 -38.16 -29.31
C THR A 639 -20.26 -37.65 -30.40
N TRP A 640 -20.80 -36.86 -31.32
CA TRP A 640 -20.11 -36.20 -32.42
C TRP A 640 -19.35 -34.95 -31.94
N ILE A 641 -19.87 -34.20 -30.95
CA ILE A 641 -19.24 -32.97 -30.44
C ILE A 641 -18.03 -33.28 -29.57
N ASN A 642 -18.06 -34.36 -28.79
CA ASN A 642 -16.91 -34.74 -27.95
C ASN A 642 -15.76 -35.36 -28.76
N VAL A 643 -16.05 -36.02 -29.88
CA VAL A 643 -15.03 -36.46 -30.86
C VAL A 643 -14.47 -35.28 -31.65
N LEU A 644 -15.27 -34.24 -31.93
CA LEU A 644 -14.77 -32.97 -32.44
C LEU A 644 -13.89 -32.26 -31.39
N ASN A 645 -14.32 -32.16 -30.13
CA ASN A 645 -13.61 -31.40 -29.09
C ASN A 645 -12.28 -32.03 -28.63
N SER A 646 -12.08 -33.34 -28.81
CA SER A 646 -10.78 -33.96 -28.52
C SER A 646 -9.77 -33.78 -29.67
N ASN A 647 -10.25 -33.59 -30.90
CA ASN A 647 -9.40 -33.44 -32.10
C ASN A 647 -9.26 -31.99 -32.59
N ILE A 648 -10.15 -31.10 -32.16
CA ILE A 648 -10.10 -29.66 -32.45
C ILE A 648 -9.34 -29.01 -31.29
N THR A 649 -8.03 -28.81 -31.49
CA THR A 649 -7.26 -27.92 -30.62
C THR A 649 -7.82 -26.50 -30.72
N TRP A 650 -7.58 -25.67 -29.71
CA TRP A 650 -7.98 -24.26 -29.72
C TRP A 650 -7.53 -23.53 -30.99
N ASP A 651 -6.41 -23.93 -31.58
CA ASP A 651 -5.89 -23.36 -32.83
C ASP A 651 -6.83 -23.59 -34.02
N HIS A 652 -7.47 -24.77 -34.10
CA HIS A 652 -8.46 -25.10 -35.12
C HIS A 652 -9.76 -24.33 -34.90
N ALA A 653 -10.17 -24.14 -33.64
CA ALA A 653 -11.35 -23.33 -33.29
C ALA A 653 -11.11 -21.84 -33.60
N VAL A 654 -9.92 -21.32 -33.31
CA VAL A 654 -9.52 -19.94 -33.63
C VAL A 654 -9.47 -19.74 -35.14
N PHE A 655 -8.89 -20.68 -35.89
CA PHE A 655 -8.86 -20.61 -37.36
C PHE A 655 -10.26 -20.67 -37.98
N THR A 656 -11.12 -21.60 -37.54
CA THR A 656 -12.49 -21.71 -38.05
C THR A 656 -13.34 -20.49 -37.71
N LEU A 657 -13.22 -19.94 -36.50
CA LEU A 657 -13.89 -18.68 -36.14
C LEU A 657 -13.37 -17.50 -36.95
N ALA A 658 -12.05 -17.39 -37.16
CA ALA A 658 -11.46 -16.35 -38.00
C ALA A 658 -11.95 -16.45 -39.45
N PHE A 659 -12.07 -17.67 -39.98
CA PHE A 659 -12.56 -17.95 -41.33
C PHE A 659 -14.06 -17.64 -41.47
N ILE A 660 -14.90 -18.07 -40.52
CA ILE A 660 -16.34 -17.75 -40.52
C ILE A 660 -16.54 -16.23 -40.40
N SER A 661 -15.77 -15.56 -39.54
CA SER A 661 -15.79 -14.10 -39.42
C SER A 661 -15.44 -13.42 -40.74
N PHE A 662 -14.42 -13.91 -41.45
CA PHE A 662 -14.01 -13.40 -42.76
C PHE A 662 -15.09 -13.59 -43.84
N VAL A 663 -15.77 -14.73 -43.85
CA VAL A 663 -16.89 -14.98 -44.78
C VAL A 663 -18.07 -14.06 -44.47
N MET A 664 -18.40 -13.87 -43.19
CA MET A 664 -19.48 -12.97 -42.77
C MET A 664 -19.18 -11.50 -43.09
N THR A 665 -17.94 -11.04 -42.93
CA THR A 665 -17.54 -9.68 -43.35
C THR A 665 -17.64 -9.49 -44.86
N ILE A 666 -17.29 -10.50 -45.67
CA ILE A 666 -17.49 -10.47 -47.13
C ILE A 666 -18.99 -10.38 -47.47
N ILE A 667 -19.85 -11.17 -46.82
CA ILE A 667 -21.31 -11.12 -47.05
C ILE A 667 -21.88 -9.74 -46.69
N LEU A 668 -21.44 -9.15 -45.57
CA LEU A 668 -21.86 -7.81 -45.14
C LEU A 668 -21.36 -6.72 -46.09
N LEU A 669 -20.13 -6.83 -46.62
CA LEU A 669 -19.60 -5.94 -47.65
C LEU A 669 -20.43 -6.02 -48.94
N ILE A 670 -20.79 -7.23 -49.38
CA ILE A 670 -21.63 -7.44 -50.58
C ILE A 670 -23.04 -6.85 -50.37
N LYS A 671 -23.64 -7.01 -49.18
CA LYS A 671 -24.94 -6.40 -48.85
C LYS A 671 -24.87 -4.88 -48.73
N SER A 672 -23.80 -4.33 -48.15
CA SER A 672 -23.53 -2.89 -48.05
C SER A 672 -23.46 -2.24 -49.45
N PHE A 673 -22.87 -2.93 -50.42
CA PHE A 673 -22.82 -2.48 -51.82
C PHE A 673 -24.15 -2.60 -52.57
N LYS A 674 -25.12 -3.37 -52.05
CA LYS A 674 -26.44 -3.60 -52.65
C LYS A 674 -27.56 -2.74 -52.04
N ARG A 675 -27.28 -1.49 -51.64
CA ARG A 675 -28.36 -0.51 -51.40
C ARG A 675 -28.86 0.05 -52.73
N THR A 676 -30.05 -0.39 -53.14
CA THR A 676 -30.80 0.14 -54.28
C THR A 676 -31.26 1.56 -53.97
N ASN A 677 -30.56 2.55 -54.50
CA ASN A 677 -31.03 3.93 -54.51
C ASN A 677 -32.25 4.02 -55.46
N MET A 678 -33.40 4.45 -54.93
CA MET A 678 -34.63 4.70 -55.69
C MET A 678 -34.47 5.98 -56.53
N ASN A 679 -33.72 5.89 -57.63
CA ASN A 679 -33.48 7.02 -58.52
C ASN A 679 -34.16 6.78 -59.86
N THR A 680 -34.91 7.78 -60.33
CA THR A 680 -35.42 7.84 -61.70
C THR A 680 -34.29 8.35 -62.59
N LYS A 681 -34.00 7.68 -63.71
CA LYS A 681 -32.96 8.09 -64.65
C LYS A 681 -33.58 8.46 -65.98
N LEU A 682 -33.15 9.58 -66.54
CA LEU A 682 -33.37 9.91 -67.94
C LEU A 682 -32.26 9.23 -68.73
N CYS A 683 -32.63 8.48 -69.76
CA CYS A 683 -31.69 7.77 -70.59
C CYS A 683 -31.94 8.03 -72.06
N LEU A 684 -30.87 8.03 -72.84
CA LEU A 684 -30.89 8.08 -74.28
C LEU A 684 -30.72 6.66 -74.82
N GLU A 685 -31.75 6.13 -75.46
CA GLU A 685 -31.67 4.87 -76.19
C GLU A 685 -31.37 5.15 -77.66
N ILE A 686 -30.24 4.64 -78.13
CA ILE A 686 -29.82 4.78 -79.53
C ILE A 686 -29.86 3.39 -80.12
N THR A 687 -30.62 3.22 -81.21
CA THR A 687 -30.89 1.91 -81.80
C THR A 687 -30.82 1.94 -83.31
N THR A 688 -30.34 0.85 -83.91
CA THR A 688 -30.38 0.57 -85.35
C THR A 688 -31.53 -0.35 -85.73
N GLY A 689 -32.37 -0.75 -84.76
CA GLY A 689 -33.35 -1.82 -84.87
C GLY A 689 -32.80 -3.20 -84.46
N PHE A 690 -31.55 -3.51 -84.77
CA PHE A 690 -30.90 -4.79 -84.40
C PHE A 690 -30.02 -4.67 -83.15
N ASN A 691 -29.37 -3.53 -82.97
CA ASN A 691 -28.52 -3.24 -81.80
C ASN A 691 -29.01 -1.96 -81.14
N CYS A 692 -29.17 -1.99 -79.81
CA CYS A 692 -29.53 -0.83 -79.00
C CYS A 692 -28.54 -0.64 -77.84
N VAL A 693 -28.31 0.62 -77.47
CA VAL A 693 -27.57 1.00 -76.27
C VAL A 693 -28.36 2.06 -75.52
N CYS A 694 -28.55 1.85 -74.22
CA CYS A 694 -29.25 2.77 -73.34
C CYS A 694 -28.23 3.48 -72.44
N ILE A 695 -28.14 4.80 -72.56
CA ILE A 695 -27.12 5.63 -71.94
C ILE A 695 -27.80 6.57 -70.94
N PRO A 696 -27.54 6.46 -69.62
CA PRO A 696 -28.12 7.37 -68.64
C PRO A 696 -27.52 8.76 -68.79
N ILE A 697 -28.35 9.73 -69.13
CA ILE A 697 -27.94 11.12 -69.36
C ILE A 697 -28.12 11.99 -68.11
N PHE A 698 -29.14 11.69 -67.30
CA PHE A 698 -29.40 12.45 -66.08
C PHE A 698 -30.09 11.58 -65.02
N SER A 699 -29.76 11.76 -63.74
CA SER A 699 -30.39 11.03 -62.63
C SER A 699 -31.18 11.98 -61.74
N MET A 700 -32.46 11.68 -61.55
CA MET A 700 -33.40 12.42 -60.73
C MET A 700 -33.68 11.67 -59.42
N PRO A 701 -33.69 12.37 -58.27
CA PRO A 701 -33.90 11.75 -56.96
C PRO A 701 -35.38 11.41 -56.65
N LEU A 702 -36.33 11.93 -57.43
CA LEU A 702 -37.78 11.73 -57.20
C LEU A 702 -38.41 10.85 -58.26
N CYS A 703 -39.60 10.33 -57.97
CA CYS A 703 -40.41 9.53 -58.90
C CYS A 703 -40.75 10.30 -60.19
N PRO A 704 -41.02 9.59 -61.31
CA PRO A 704 -41.29 10.20 -62.63
C PRO A 704 -42.40 11.26 -62.62
N THR A 705 -43.41 11.07 -61.77
CA THR A 705 -44.60 11.93 -61.68
C THR A 705 -44.29 13.38 -61.31
N TYR A 706 -43.17 13.62 -60.61
CA TYR A 706 -42.75 14.94 -60.14
C TYR A 706 -41.97 15.77 -61.17
N TRP A 707 -41.69 15.20 -62.33
CA TRP A 707 -40.90 15.85 -63.37
C TRP A 707 -41.75 16.13 -64.58
N ASP A 708 -41.54 17.31 -65.16
CA ASP A 708 -42.06 17.74 -66.44
C ASP A 708 -40.86 17.86 -67.38
N VAL A 709 -40.83 17.03 -68.43
CA VAL A 709 -39.66 16.89 -69.30
C VAL A 709 -39.97 17.55 -70.64
N GLN A 710 -39.34 18.69 -70.90
CA GLN A 710 -39.43 19.38 -72.18
C GLN A 710 -38.35 18.84 -73.11
N TYR A 711 -38.75 18.07 -74.11
CA TYR A 711 -37.84 17.38 -75.03
C TYR A 711 -37.33 18.28 -76.16
N PRO A 712 -36.14 18.00 -76.70
CA PRO A 712 -35.64 18.66 -77.89
C PRO A 712 -36.34 18.10 -79.14
N THR A 713 -36.56 18.95 -80.14
CA THR A 713 -37.13 18.53 -81.43
C THR A 713 -36.10 17.89 -82.36
N ILE A 714 -34.82 18.20 -82.17
CA ILE A 714 -33.69 17.72 -82.98
C ILE A 714 -32.55 17.36 -82.03
N ILE A 715 -31.85 16.26 -82.31
CA ILE A 715 -30.59 15.90 -81.64
C ILE A 715 -29.50 15.88 -82.70
N ASP A 716 -28.51 16.74 -82.55
CA ASP A 716 -27.42 16.92 -83.50
C ASP A 716 -26.06 16.64 -82.86
N ASN A 717 -25.05 16.42 -83.71
CA ASN A 717 -23.64 16.32 -83.33
C ASN A 717 -23.34 15.22 -82.28
N LEU A 718 -23.84 14.00 -82.52
CA LEU A 718 -23.68 12.90 -81.59
C LEU A 718 -22.35 12.15 -81.84
N THR A 719 -21.31 12.44 -81.05
CA THR A 719 -19.96 11.92 -81.24
C THR A 719 -19.35 11.32 -79.97
N VAL A 720 -18.61 10.21 -80.10
CA VAL A 720 -17.92 9.54 -78.99
C VAL A 720 -16.45 9.90 -78.99
N VAL A 721 -16.03 10.79 -78.10
CA VAL A 721 -14.63 11.21 -77.95
C VAL A 721 -13.90 10.38 -76.90
N ASN A 722 -12.57 10.29 -77.03
CA ASN A 722 -11.64 9.58 -76.13
C ASN A 722 -11.80 8.03 -76.08
N TYR A 723 -10.69 7.30 -75.98
CA TYR A 723 -10.71 5.83 -75.94
C TYR A 723 -10.75 5.26 -74.52
N LEU A 724 -9.96 5.80 -73.59
CA LEU A 724 -9.79 5.26 -72.23
C LEU A 724 -10.83 5.78 -71.22
N ARG A 725 -11.35 6.98 -71.43
CA ARG A 725 -12.45 7.58 -70.66
C ARG A 725 -13.45 8.15 -71.67
N PRO A 726 -14.21 7.28 -72.36
CA PRO A 726 -15.02 7.71 -73.47
C PRO A 726 -16.11 8.65 -72.98
N LYS A 727 -16.30 9.75 -73.71
CA LYS A 727 -17.37 10.72 -73.45
C LYS A 727 -18.22 10.84 -74.69
N LEU A 728 -19.52 10.98 -74.48
CA LEU A 728 -20.50 11.25 -75.52
C LEU A 728 -20.78 12.73 -75.54
N HIS A 729 -20.49 13.38 -76.67
CA HIS A 729 -20.88 14.76 -76.94
C HIS A 729 -22.19 14.72 -77.73
N ILE A 730 -23.19 15.47 -77.27
CA ILE A 730 -24.51 15.57 -77.90
C ILE A 730 -24.97 17.02 -77.81
N SER A 731 -25.48 17.56 -78.91
CA SER A 731 -26.16 18.84 -78.91
C SER A 731 -27.68 18.64 -79.02
N TYR A 732 -28.43 19.22 -78.08
CA TYR A 732 -29.88 19.25 -78.11
C TYR A 732 -30.36 20.67 -77.75
N PRO A 733 -30.98 21.43 -78.67
CA PRO A 733 -31.52 22.72 -78.33
C PRO A 733 -32.77 22.57 -77.44
N ASN A 734 -32.85 23.37 -76.37
CA ASN A 734 -34.01 23.50 -75.47
C ASN A 734 -34.41 22.24 -74.67
N PHE A 735 -33.49 21.31 -74.40
CA PHE A 735 -33.79 20.17 -73.53
C PHE A 735 -33.73 20.55 -72.04
N THR A 736 -34.89 20.70 -71.41
CA THR A 736 -34.97 21.03 -69.98
C THR A 736 -35.87 20.08 -69.20
N VAL A 737 -35.47 19.78 -67.97
CA VAL A 737 -36.29 19.00 -67.03
C VAL A 737 -36.72 19.92 -65.91
N ARG A 738 -38.02 20.15 -65.77
CA ARG A 738 -38.59 21.00 -64.75
C ARG A 738 -39.19 20.15 -63.63
N ASN A 739 -38.85 20.48 -62.38
CA ASN A 739 -39.55 19.90 -61.24
C ASN A 739 -40.93 20.54 -61.11
N LYS A 740 -42.01 19.74 -61.12
CA LYS A 740 -43.39 20.25 -61.05
C LYS A 740 -43.68 20.99 -59.74
N ASN A 741 -43.05 20.59 -58.64
CA ASN A 741 -43.30 21.19 -57.33
C ASN A 741 -42.49 22.47 -57.12
N THR A 742 -41.19 22.46 -57.47
CA THR A 742 -40.33 23.61 -57.21
C THR A 742 -40.28 24.60 -58.38
N SER A 743 -40.84 24.25 -59.53
CA SER A 743 -40.74 24.99 -60.79
C SER A 743 -39.32 25.23 -61.31
N GLN A 744 -38.28 24.68 -60.65
CA GLN A 744 -36.90 24.81 -61.08
C GLN A 744 -36.65 23.96 -62.33
N SER A 745 -36.12 24.58 -63.38
CA SER A 745 -35.65 23.89 -64.59
C SER A 745 -34.17 23.53 -64.45
N ILE A 746 -33.83 22.31 -64.86
CA ILE A 746 -32.48 21.77 -64.87
C ILE A 746 -32.11 21.53 -66.33
N GLN A 747 -30.96 22.08 -66.74
CA GLN A 747 -30.38 21.87 -68.07
C GLN A 747 -29.67 20.51 -68.11
N ILE A 748 -29.88 19.74 -69.18
CA ILE A 748 -29.29 18.40 -69.33
C ILE A 748 -27.86 18.51 -69.87
N PRO A 749 -26.87 17.80 -69.31
CA PRO A 749 -25.46 17.98 -69.67
C PRO A 749 -25.12 17.42 -71.05
N GLU A 750 -24.61 18.27 -71.96
CA GLU A 750 -24.23 17.91 -73.34
C GLU A 750 -23.06 16.91 -73.44
N ILE A 751 -22.31 16.72 -72.35
CA ILE A 751 -21.18 15.79 -72.27
C ILE A 751 -21.50 14.72 -71.22
N ILE A 752 -21.63 13.48 -71.68
CA ILE A 752 -22.00 12.33 -70.84
C ILE A 752 -20.85 11.33 -70.79
N ASP A 753 -20.42 10.94 -69.60
CA ASP A 753 -19.39 9.92 -69.44
C ASP A 753 -19.94 8.53 -69.76
N LEU A 754 -19.24 7.78 -70.62
CA LEU A 754 -19.62 6.43 -71.02
C LEU A 754 -18.73 5.39 -70.34
N ASN A 755 -19.30 4.22 -70.04
CA ASN A 755 -18.47 3.02 -69.84
C ASN A 755 -17.90 2.57 -71.20
N ILE A 756 -16.71 1.98 -71.20
CA ILE A 756 -16.00 1.44 -72.38
C ILE A 756 -16.91 0.54 -73.22
N PHE A 757 -17.73 -0.31 -72.58
CA PHE A 757 -18.68 -1.17 -73.30
C PHE A 757 -19.80 -0.39 -74.01
N GLN A 758 -20.36 0.63 -73.35
CA GLN A 758 -21.36 1.52 -73.96
C GLN A 758 -20.75 2.29 -75.13
N ALA A 759 -19.53 2.79 -74.97
CA ALA A 759 -18.81 3.50 -76.03
C ALA A 759 -18.51 2.60 -77.24
N CYS A 760 -18.12 1.34 -77.01
CA CYS A 760 -17.88 0.38 -78.09
C CYS A 760 -19.18 0.03 -78.85
N ALA A 761 -20.25 -0.27 -78.11
CA ALA A 761 -21.57 -0.52 -78.70
C ALA A 761 -22.08 0.69 -79.48
N LEU A 762 -21.95 1.90 -78.90
CA LEU A 762 -22.38 3.13 -79.53
C LEU A 762 -21.58 3.44 -80.81
N ARG A 763 -20.25 3.34 -80.79
CA ARG A 763 -19.40 3.51 -81.98
C ARG A 763 -19.79 2.57 -83.13
N THR A 764 -20.31 1.39 -82.81
CA THR A 764 -20.79 0.43 -83.80
C THR A 764 -22.14 0.87 -84.37
N ILE A 765 -23.05 1.31 -83.51
CA ILE A 765 -24.38 1.83 -83.88
C ILE A 765 -24.28 3.06 -84.78
N LEU A 766 -23.37 4.00 -84.48
CA LEU A 766 -23.23 5.27 -85.21
C LEU A 766 -22.69 5.13 -86.65
N LYS A 767 -22.20 3.95 -87.05
CA LYS A 767 -21.78 3.67 -88.43
C LYS A 767 -22.96 3.36 -89.37
N HIS A 768 -24.14 3.12 -88.82
CA HIS A 768 -25.35 2.77 -89.56
C HIS A 768 -26.45 3.82 -89.32
N PRO A 769 -27.51 3.87 -90.15
CA PRO A 769 -28.69 4.67 -89.83
C PRO A 769 -29.25 4.24 -88.47
N PHE A 770 -29.40 5.19 -87.55
CA PHE A 770 -29.89 4.95 -86.20
C PHE A 770 -31.08 5.86 -85.87
N SER A 771 -31.85 5.46 -84.87
CA SER A 771 -32.92 6.26 -84.25
C SER A 771 -32.58 6.50 -82.79
N VAL A 772 -32.99 7.65 -82.28
CA VAL A 772 -32.70 8.10 -80.91
C VAL A 772 -34.01 8.30 -80.16
N TYR A 773 -34.13 7.67 -79.00
CA TYR A 773 -35.28 7.75 -78.11
C TYR A 773 -34.85 8.26 -76.73
N ILE A 774 -35.65 9.12 -76.14
CA ILE A 774 -35.48 9.54 -74.74
C ILE A 774 -36.40 8.67 -73.90
N LEU A 775 -35.81 7.89 -73.01
CA LEU A 775 -36.52 6.99 -72.11
C LEU A 775 -36.41 7.46 -70.67
N LEU A 776 -37.44 7.15 -69.89
CA LEU A 776 -37.44 7.36 -68.46
C LEU A 776 -37.39 6.00 -67.75
N LEU A 777 -36.34 5.81 -66.95
CA LEU A 777 -36.02 4.56 -66.26
C LEU A 777 -36.28 4.71 -64.77
N HIS A 778 -37.28 4.01 -64.26
CA HIS A 778 -37.59 3.96 -62.83
C HIS A 778 -37.68 2.50 -62.39
N HIS A 779 -36.87 2.07 -61.42
CA HIS A 779 -36.79 0.67 -60.99
C HIS A 779 -36.56 -0.35 -62.12
N ASN A 780 -35.70 -0.02 -63.08
CA ASN A 780 -35.44 -0.81 -64.31
C ASN A 780 -36.66 -0.98 -65.25
N ILE A 781 -37.79 -0.34 -64.96
CA ILE A 781 -38.90 -0.24 -65.89
C ILE A 781 -38.58 0.91 -66.85
N LYS A 782 -38.53 0.59 -68.15
CA LYS A 782 -38.38 1.56 -69.23
C LYS A 782 -39.77 2.07 -69.60
N CYS A 783 -40.03 3.35 -69.38
CA CYS A 783 -41.21 4.01 -69.89
C CYS A 783 -40.78 4.89 -71.08
N PRO A 784 -41.25 4.61 -72.30
CA PRO A 784 -41.15 5.59 -73.37
C PRO A 784 -41.97 6.82 -72.97
N ILE A 785 -41.47 8.00 -73.31
CA ILE A 785 -42.22 9.24 -73.13
C ILE A 785 -43.03 9.42 -74.42
N ASP A 786 -44.35 9.50 -74.31
CA ASP A 786 -45.26 9.45 -75.47
C ASP A 786 -44.97 10.54 -76.51
N ASN A 787 -44.88 10.10 -77.78
CA ASN A 787 -44.98 10.87 -79.04
C ASN A 787 -43.95 11.99 -79.32
N VAL A 788 -42.67 11.62 -79.46
CA VAL A 788 -41.70 12.47 -80.16
C VAL A 788 -40.77 11.62 -81.03
N ASN A 789 -41.02 11.57 -82.33
CA ASN A 789 -40.04 11.09 -83.30
C ASN A 789 -38.99 12.19 -83.49
N ILE A 790 -37.86 12.06 -82.78
CA ILE A 790 -36.75 13.01 -82.92
C ILE A 790 -35.93 12.61 -84.15
N LEU A 791 -35.83 13.52 -85.12
CA LEU A 791 -34.94 13.36 -86.27
C LEU A 791 -33.50 13.63 -85.81
N ALA A 792 -32.63 12.61 -85.92
CA ALA A 792 -31.21 12.76 -85.66
C ALA A 792 -30.48 12.98 -87.01
N THR A 793 -29.67 14.04 -87.09
CA THR A 793 -28.81 14.28 -88.27
C THR A 793 -27.34 14.11 -87.86
N ASN A 794 -26.59 13.30 -88.61
CA ASN A 794 -25.17 13.08 -88.38
C ASN A 794 -24.38 13.81 -89.47
N THR A 795 -23.56 14.80 -89.11
CA THR A 795 -22.96 15.77 -90.04
C THR A 795 -21.53 15.45 -90.50
N ASP A 796 -21.01 14.25 -90.24
CA ASP A 796 -19.60 13.91 -90.55
C ASP A 796 -19.32 13.52 -92.04
N ASN A 797 -20.19 13.86 -93.00
CA ASN A 797 -19.86 13.71 -94.43
C ASN A 797 -20.62 14.69 -95.36
N PRO A 798 -19.97 15.75 -95.91
CA PRO A 798 -20.63 16.73 -96.77
C PRO A 798 -21.11 16.20 -98.14
N ASP A 799 -20.66 15.01 -98.58
CA ASP A 799 -20.88 14.52 -99.95
C ASP A 799 -22.09 13.57 -100.14
N GLN A 800 -22.97 13.40 -99.15
CA GLN A 800 -24.14 12.50 -99.25
C GLN A 800 -25.50 13.14 -98.91
N ALA A 801 -25.64 14.45 -99.06
CA ALA A 801 -26.86 15.19 -98.68
C ALA A 801 -27.98 15.24 -99.75
N ASN A 802 -27.96 14.44 -100.82
CA ASN A 802 -28.91 14.65 -101.94
C ASN A 802 -29.76 13.45 -102.41
N ASN A 803 -29.87 12.36 -101.65
CA ASN A 803 -30.83 11.30 -101.98
C ASN A 803 -31.29 10.50 -100.75
N ARG A 804 -32.28 11.03 -100.03
CA ARG A 804 -33.26 10.25 -99.24
C ARG A 804 -34.42 11.16 -98.81
N LYS A 805 -35.40 11.30 -99.71
CA LYS A 805 -36.74 11.80 -99.39
C LYS A 805 -37.51 10.73 -98.63
N ASN A 806 -38.19 11.16 -97.57
CA ASN A 806 -39.46 10.70 -97.05
C ASN A 806 -39.71 9.18 -96.95
N THR A 807 -39.61 8.67 -95.72
CA THR A 807 -40.58 7.68 -95.21
C THR A 807 -40.86 7.97 -93.74
N VAL A 808 -41.92 8.75 -93.50
CA VAL A 808 -42.56 8.90 -92.19
C VAL A 808 -43.40 7.66 -91.97
N TYR A 809 -42.98 6.79 -91.05
CA TYR A 809 -43.86 5.76 -90.49
C TYR A 809 -44.44 6.31 -89.19
N ASN A 810 -45.70 6.74 -89.26
CA ASN A 810 -46.58 6.81 -88.09
C ASN A 810 -47.02 5.39 -87.77
N SER A 811 -46.57 4.83 -86.65
CA SER A 811 -47.20 3.67 -86.03
C SER A 811 -47.30 3.88 -84.53
N THR A 812 -48.41 4.50 -84.12
CA THR A 812 -49.05 4.29 -82.83
C THR A 812 -49.36 2.81 -82.65
N LEU A 813 -48.73 2.14 -81.67
CA LEU A 813 -49.30 1.02 -80.89
C LEU A 813 -48.29 0.55 -79.81
N TYR A 814 -48.65 0.90 -78.56
CA TYR A 814 -48.17 0.45 -77.24
C TYR A 814 -46.75 0.76 -76.76
#